data_AF-A0A428SE51-F1
#
_entry.id   AF-A0A428SE51-F1
#
_cell.length_a   1.000
_cell.length_b   1.000
_cell.length_c   1.000
_cell.angle_alpha   90.00
_cell.angle_beta   90.00
_cell.angle_gamma   90.00
#
_symmetry.space_group_name_H-M   'P 1'
#
loop_
_entity.id
_entity.type
_entity.pdbx_description
1 polymer ?
#
loop_
_entity_poly.entity_id
_entity_poly.type
_entity_poly.pdbx_seq_one_letter_code
_entity_poly.pdbx_strand_id
1 'polypeptide(L)'
;MTSETSSRSASKEVSNVDVERGDGVKWSDKPNFIKPVQRSNSILFNRSTSQIGDHRAEDDVEGEEFRLRDLNIDVKRIVDSLRPHVLFRVKEGYEMKNLPKFDDMVRYGIREEEELELWGLEVHRLAAVAKSEEPPTLEGNAEWFGDADAAGYNRLHRLALQIQYAIDICIHDNELVLLQYHPQLTNESDYEFAHRRICRTFDEDRGSIRYERSIRIEKHNDEALHALVNYVTALMIRLLLRSMSGRFWIENCVSVLAKFAAKIKVVTADLPSAFERTLEAFRDFQIQVTQSPEARGVHVVEAKSSSGSDDDPMAKQQKALQEDIDTSGARYFMEMDAFRHSLSNMIEAAIADLSWNEEIEQPADVFETSSIVYDTGFHDRRTQLCRERDGAIGAAGERKVIDFAGVAFQIGSEVWETLSSSNVHGVHSYTTLTWSRKPFSREQQPKRKDSHDRLTEPTENNPTVHMAGMLDVIKALVPYLMYCGSFPTHLSMFTQLAVLISDPTNPVRYYKQKSFLTGARIHTSAYERNKNPKSSLLSQTVYDTEMARLARQGKPNRQLKEELEKAEKWTIDEKAIIIQHTWYSMISLGVCALLIAGGVALIAVEDMAEGVDPSNLTALAWAAAGFIMIFFKSRRVQDWPWRDFLRGRIVCRSITEVESVTGMDPQVLIAILLRLETRMFLKTRGPFNTLFSRKAEDGFSIDVPLLTSTVIDGGYIFVRVDSMSGPALVALGAKSYGHYESISPKGTSSNKQMFTCRDVSDSGRYLLNGESLALYPIVTNDLQWYRVRGVFATRACFD
;
A
#
# COMPACT_ATOMS: atom_id res chain seq x y z
N MET A 1 28.30 -7.66 -65.94
CA MET A 1 29.21 -8.55 -66.68
C MET A 1 30.45 -8.76 -65.82
N THR A 2 30.64 -10.00 -65.36
CA THR A 2 31.91 -10.68 -64.97
C THR A 2 32.88 -9.95 -64.02
N SER A 3 33.40 -10.53 -62.94
CA SER A 3 33.51 -11.93 -62.54
C SER A 3 34.03 -12.01 -61.10
N GLU A 4 33.59 -13.04 -60.39
CA GLU A 4 34.16 -13.56 -59.14
C GLU A 4 35.64 -13.93 -59.28
N THR A 5 36.38 -13.90 -58.16
CA THR A 5 37.24 -15.04 -57.77
C THR A 5 37.58 -14.98 -56.29
N SER A 6 37.33 -16.12 -55.63
CA SER A 6 37.56 -16.44 -54.23
C SER A 6 39.00 -16.89 -54.00
N SER A 7 39.60 -16.54 -52.85
CA SER A 7 40.59 -17.42 -52.20
C SER A 7 40.66 -17.17 -50.68
N ARG A 8 40.78 -18.30 -49.96
CA ARG A 8 40.78 -18.52 -48.51
C ARG A 8 41.89 -17.78 -47.75
N SER A 9 41.63 -17.41 -46.49
CA SER A 9 42.44 -17.86 -45.35
C SER A 9 41.72 -17.65 -44.01
N ALA A 10 41.91 -18.58 -43.09
CA ALA A 10 41.61 -18.45 -41.67
C ALA A 10 42.94 -18.60 -40.92
N SER A 11 43.20 -17.77 -39.91
CA SER A 11 43.79 -18.11 -38.60
C SER A 11 44.37 -16.89 -37.86
N LYS A 12 43.83 -16.68 -36.65
CA LYS A 12 44.51 -16.34 -35.37
C LYS A 12 45.20 -14.98 -35.11
N GLU A 13 44.67 -14.38 -34.04
CA GLU A 13 45.33 -13.80 -32.84
C GLU A 13 46.22 -12.55 -32.95
N VAL A 14 46.11 -11.76 -31.87
CA VAL A 14 47.08 -10.82 -31.26
C VAL A 14 46.58 -9.36 -31.19
N SER A 15 45.95 -9.09 -30.04
CA SER A 15 46.16 -8.00 -29.08
C SER A 15 46.41 -6.54 -29.51
N ASN A 16 45.67 -5.67 -28.78
CA ASN A 16 46.03 -4.36 -28.23
C ASN A 16 46.71 -3.33 -29.13
N VAL A 17 45.99 -2.24 -29.42
CA VAL A 17 46.49 -0.87 -29.21
C VAL A 17 45.33 0.02 -28.74
N ASP A 18 45.56 0.64 -27.59
CA ASP A 18 44.74 1.62 -26.90
C ASP A 18 44.52 2.91 -27.72
N VAL A 19 43.32 3.48 -27.63
CA VAL A 19 43.09 4.91 -27.89
C VAL A 19 42.34 5.47 -26.68
N GLU A 20 43.02 6.41 -26.04
CA GLU A 20 42.74 7.05 -24.76
C GLU A 20 41.32 7.66 -24.69
N ARG A 21 40.61 7.31 -23.62
CA ARG A 21 39.35 7.93 -23.21
C ARG A 21 39.69 8.88 -22.06
N GLY A 22 39.38 10.15 -22.25
CA GLY A 22 39.64 11.23 -21.31
C GLY A 22 39.17 10.92 -19.88
N ASP A 23 40.02 11.31 -18.94
CA ASP A 23 39.97 10.99 -17.53
C ASP A 23 38.62 11.30 -16.87
N GLY A 24 37.94 10.22 -16.46
CA GLY A 24 36.91 10.27 -15.45
C GLY A 24 37.55 10.49 -14.10
N VAL A 25 37.20 11.59 -13.43
CA VAL A 25 37.53 11.83 -12.02
C VAL A 25 36.90 10.70 -11.20
N LYS A 26 37.73 9.74 -10.77
CA LYS A 26 37.37 8.75 -9.76
C LYS A 26 37.20 9.47 -8.44
N TRP A 27 35.95 9.72 -8.04
CA TRP A 27 35.61 9.91 -6.64
C TRP A 27 35.67 8.55 -5.95
N SER A 28 36.87 8.15 -5.56
CA SER A 28 37.12 7.01 -4.67
C SER A 28 37.68 7.51 -3.34
N ASP A 29 36.87 8.28 -2.62
CA ASP A 29 37.06 8.45 -1.17
C ASP A 29 35.73 8.08 -0.51
N LYS A 30 35.62 6.80 -0.14
CA LYS A 30 34.65 6.39 0.88
C LYS A 30 35.17 6.91 2.22
N PRO A 31 34.44 7.74 2.97
CA PRO A 31 34.78 7.97 4.36
C PRO A 31 34.47 6.68 5.15
N ASN A 32 35.47 5.81 5.31
CA ASN A 32 35.46 4.66 6.21
C ASN A 32 35.57 5.12 7.69
N PHE A 33 34.66 5.98 8.16
CA PHE A 33 34.69 6.52 9.52
C PHE A 33 33.55 6.02 10.42
N ILE A 34 32.64 5.20 9.88
CA ILE A 34 31.55 4.60 10.63
C ILE A 34 31.62 3.09 10.39
N LYS A 35 31.91 2.30 11.43
CA LYS A 35 31.65 0.86 11.35
C LYS A 35 30.15 0.71 11.09
N PRO A 36 29.73 0.00 10.03
CA PRO A 36 28.31 -0.17 9.76
C PRO A 36 27.72 -0.96 10.93
N VAL A 37 27.02 -0.29 11.83
CA VAL A 37 26.04 -0.96 12.66
C VAL A 37 24.86 -1.15 11.73
N GLN A 38 24.82 -2.31 11.08
CA GLN A 38 23.70 -2.75 10.27
C GLN A 38 22.45 -2.79 11.16
N ARG A 39 21.72 -1.70 11.23
CA ARG A 39 20.32 -1.67 11.67
C ARG A 39 19.50 -1.44 10.41
N SER A 40 18.92 -2.52 9.91
CA SER A 40 17.65 -2.43 9.18
C SER A 40 16.65 -1.63 10.02
N ASN A 41 15.69 -0.96 9.37
CA ASN A 41 14.59 -0.15 9.93
C ASN A 41 13.70 -0.85 10.99
N SER A 42 14.30 -1.45 12.02
CA SER A 42 13.77 -2.71 12.52
C SER A 42 13.87 -2.87 14.04
N ILE A 43 14.12 -1.82 14.83
CA ILE A 43 14.14 -1.99 16.30
C ILE A 43 12.90 -1.44 16.98
N LEU A 44 12.24 -0.43 16.41
CA LEU A 44 10.85 -0.13 16.76
C LEU A 44 9.87 -1.04 16.01
N PHE A 45 10.20 -1.45 14.77
CA PHE A 45 9.33 -2.31 13.97
C PHE A 45 9.49 -3.83 14.23
N ASN A 46 10.69 -4.40 14.51
CA ASN A 46 10.80 -5.86 14.75
C ASN A 46 10.40 -6.31 16.16
N ARG A 47 10.19 -5.41 17.14
CA ARG A 47 9.65 -5.85 18.43
C ARG A 47 8.20 -6.32 18.33
N SER A 48 7.52 -6.01 17.22
CA SER A 48 6.17 -6.51 16.89
C SER A 48 6.16 -7.80 16.06
N THR A 49 7.30 -8.24 15.49
CA THR A 49 7.33 -9.40 14.57
C THR A 49 7.54 -10.75 15.26
N SER A 50 7.60 -10.82 16.59
CA SER A 50 7.83 -12.09 17.32
C SER A 50 6.74 -12.48 18.31
N GLN A 51 5.56 -11.86 18.25
CA GLN A 51 4.36 -12.41 18.91
C GLN A 51 3.23 -12.47 17.88
N ILE A 52 3.16 -13.59 17.17
CA ILE A 52 1.94 -14.03 16.48
C ILE A 52 0.97 -14.46 17.59
N GLY A 53 0.45 -13.46 18.31
CA GLY A 53 -0.72 -13.56 19.15
C GLY A 53 -1.95 -13.33 18.28
N ASP A 54 -3.05 -13.98 18.63
CA ASP A 54 -4.31 -14.03 17.90
C ASP A 54 -4.83 -12.62 17.54
N HIS A 55 -4.55 -12.13 16.32
CA HIS A 55 -4.99 -10.83 15.79
C HIS A 55 -6.53 -10.69 15.66
N ARG A 56 -7.31 -11.63 16.20
CA ARG A 56 -8.76 -11.49 16.34
C ARG A 56 -9.17 -10.49 17.42
N ALA A 57 -8.31 -10.18 18.40
CA ALA A 57 -8.73 -9.41 19.58
C ALA A 57 -8.49 -7.89 19.53
N GLU A 58 -7.61 -7.37 18.66
CA GLU A 58 -7.29 -5.92 18.63
C GLU A 58 -8.15 -5.11 17.63
N ASP A 59 -8.90 -5.78 16.75
CA ASP A 59 -9.61 -5.16 15.61
C ASP A 59 -11.03 -4.62 15.95
N ASP A 60 -11.48 -4.75 17.20
CA ASP A 60 -12.87 -4.51 17.66
C ASP A 60 -13.04 -3.41 18.72
N VAL A 61 -12.09 -2.46 18.84
CA VAL A 61 -12.37 -1.22 19.60
C VAL A 61 -13.19 -0.30 18.70
N GLU A 62 -14.51 -0.29 18.89
CA GLU A 62 -15.41 0.63 18.20
C GLU A 62 -15.08 2.09 18.56
N GLY A 63 -14.30 2.76 17.70
CA GLY A 63 -14.12 4.20 17.77
C GLY A 63 -15.44 4.96 17.53
N GLU A 64 -15.49 6.21 17.98
CA GLU A 64 -16.61 7.09 17.65
C GLU A 64 -16.52 7.53 16.17
N GLU A 65 -17.66 7.82 15.53
CA GLU A 65 -17.65 8.45 14.20
C GLU A 65 -17.17 9.90 14.31
N PHE A 66 -16.34 10.36 13.38
CA PHE A 66 -15.91 11.75 13.34
C PHE A 66 -17.10 12.71 13.16
N ARG A 67 -17.14 13.77 13.98
CA ARG A 67 -18.03 14.91 13.77
C ARG A 67 -17.23 16.19 13.95
N LEU A 68 -17.41 17.14 13.03
CA LEU A 68 -16.67 18.40 13.03
C LEU A 68 -16.81 19.18 14.36
N ARG A 69 -17.99 19.14 14.98
CA ARG A 69 -18.27 19.77 16.28
C ARG A 69 -17.45 19.22 17.45
N ASP A 70 -16.94 18.00 17.33
CA ASP A 70 -16.14 17.34 18.37
C ASP A 70 -14.65 17.75 18.25
N LEU A 71 -14.28 18.48 17.18
CA LEU A 71 -12.92 18.94 16.93
C LEU A 71 -12.59 20.18 17.77
N ASN A 72 -11.93 19.95 18.91
CA ASN A 72 -11.46 21.03 19.78
C ASN A 72 -9.97 21.34 19.54
N ILE A 73 -9.70 22.42 18.79
CA ILE A 73 -8.34 22.94 18.59
C ILE A 73 -8.14 24.19 19.46
N ASP A 74 -7.26 24.08 20.45
CA ASP A 74 -6.83 25.20 21.31
C ASP A 74 -5.64 25.92 20.66
N VAL A 75 -5.96 26.91 19.81
CA VAL A 75 -4.97 27.68 19.05
C VAL A 75 -3.97 28.38 19.97
N LYS A 76 -4.46 29.00 21.05
CA LYS A 76 -3.62 29.75 21.98
C LYS A 76 -2.57 28.83 22.60
N ARG A 77 -3.00 27.67 23.09
CA ARG A 77 -2.09 26.69 23.68
C ARG A 77 -1.07 26.14 22.68
N ILE A 78 -1.48 25.89 21.44
CA ILE A 78 -0.56 25.41 20.39
C ILE A 78 0.50 26.49 20.11
N VAL A 79 0.09 27.76 20.00
CA VAL A 79 1.03 28.88 19.80
C VAL A 79 1.99 29.00 20.99
N ASP A 80 1.49 28.86 22.22
CA ASP A 80 2.32 28.89 23.44
C ASP A 80 3.33 27.72 23.49
N SER A 81 3.03 26.58 22.83
CA SER A 81 3.88 25.39 22.78
C SER A 81 4.76 25.29 21.52
N LEU A 82 4.78 26.30 20.64
CA LEU A 82 5.61 26.30 19.43
C LEU A 82 7.12 26.28 19.70
N ARG A 83 7.57 26.56 20.93
CA ARG A 83 8.99 26.57 21.30
C ARG A 83 9.34 25.45 22.30
N PRO A 84 9.14 24.17 21.93
CA PRO A 84 9.47 23.06 22.83
C PRO A 84 10.97 22.99 23.12
N HIS A 85 11.81 23.55 22.23
CA HIS A 85 13.25 23.65 22.44
C HIS A 85 13.62 24.59 23.60
N VAL A 86 12.81 25.64 23.87
CA VAL A 86 13.00 26.53 25.03
C VAL A 86 12.54 25.84 26.31
N LEU A 87 11.37 25.20 26.25
CA LEU A 87 10.79 24.49 27.38
C LEU A 87 9.99 23.28 26.90
N PHE A 88 10.45 22.08 27.24
CA PHE A 88 9.75 20.82 26.97
C PHE A 88 9.27 20.20 28.27
N ARG A 89 7.96 19.94 28.38
CA ARG A 89 7.37 19.29 29.55
C ARG A 89 7.32 17.79 29.32
N VAL A 90 8.13 17.05 30.07
CA VAL A 90 8.20 15.58 29.96
C VAL A 90 7.01 14.95 30.66
N LYS A 91 6.72 15.39 31.90
CA LYS A 91 5.60 14.99 32.76
C LYS A 91 5.27 16.12 33.72
N GLU A 92 4.16 16.01 34.45
CA GLU A 92 3.80 16.96 35.50
C GLU A 92 4.96 17.13 36.50
N GLY A 93 5.45 18.36 36.66
CA GLY A 93 6.60 18.70 37.51
C GLY A 93 7.99 18.52 36.88
N TYR A 94 8.10 17.99 35.65
CA TYR A 94 9.39 17.73 34.99
C TYR A 94 9.52 18.52 33.67
N GLU A 95 10.44 19.48 33.66
CA GLU A 95 10.68 20.37 32.52
C GLU A 95 12.15 20.32 32.07
N MET A 96 12.36 20.27 30.76
CA MET A 96 13.67 20.40 30.10
C MET A 96 13.76 21.76 29.41
N LYS A 97 14.95 22.38 29.44
CA LYS A 97 15.19 23.71 28.87
C LYS A 97 16.42 23.68 27.96
N ASN A 98 16.46 24.61 27.00
CA ASN A 98 17.59 24.81 26.08
C ASN A 98 17.95 23.56 25.27
N LEU A 99 16.94 22.89 24.72
CA LEU A 99 17.10 21.74 23.85
C LEU A 99 17.42 22.18 22.41
N PRO A 100 17.97 21.30 21.55
CA PRO A 100 18.23 21.60 20.15
C PRO A 100 16.96 21.95 19.39
N LYS A 101 17.03 22.97 18.54
CA LYS A 101 15.90 23.48 17.78
C LYS A 101 15.75 22.73 16.45
N PHE A 102 14.56 22.17 16.24
CA PHE A 102 14.14 21.60 14.96
C PHE A 102 13.40 22.65 14.12
N ASP A 103 13.40 22.48 12.80
CA ASP A 103 12.78 23.38 11.82
C ASP A 103 13.29 24.83 11.93
N ASP A 104 14.58 25.00 12.27
CA ASP A 104 15.17 26.31 12.45
C ASP A 104 15.20 27.13 11.16
N MET A 105 14.57 28.31 11.18
CA MET A 105 14.54 29.26 10.08
C MET A 105 15.59 30.37 10.24
N VAL A 106 16.24 30.47 11.41
CA VAL A 106 17.22 31.54 11.70
C VAL A 106 18.44 31.43 10.80
N ARG A 107 18.91 30.20 10.53
CA ARG A 107 19.96 29.93 9.54
C ARG A 107 19.64 30.49 8.16
N TYR A 108 18.35 30.61 7.83
CA TYR A 108 17.88 31.08 6.54
C TYR A 108 17.62 32.60 6.48
N GLY A 109 18.03 33.35 7.50
CA GLY A 109 17.97 34.81 7.52
C GLY A 109 16.70 35.38 8.17
N ILE A 110 15.90 34.55 8.83
CA ILE A 110 14.71 34.97 9.59
C ILE A 110 15.09 35.26 11.04
N ARG A 111 14.54 36.32 11.65
CA ARG A 111 14.78 36.57 13.08
C ARG A 111 13.93 35.65 13.96
N GLU A 112 14.38 35.34 15.18
CA GLU A 112 13.61 34.46 16.09
C GLU A 112 12.18 34.96 16.38
N GLU A 113 12.00 36.29 16.46
CA GLU A 113 10.68 36.91 16.67
C GLU A 113 9.78 36.73 15.44
N GLU A 114 10.32 36.95 14.25
CA GLU A 114 9.63 36.76 12.96
C GLU A 114 9.30 35.28 12.72
N GLU A 115 10.18 34.37 13.12
CA GLU A 115 9.96 32.93 13.02
C GLU A 115 8.73 32.49 13.82
N LEU A 116 8.62 32.94 15.07
CA LEU A 116 7.47 32.64 15.92
C LEU A 116 6.18 33.23 15.35
N GLU A 117 6.25 34.43 14.76
CA GLU A 117 5.11 35.05 14.08
C GLU A 117 4.65 34.22 12.87
N LEU A 118 5.59 33.80 12.02
CA LEU A 118 5.31 32.96 10.85
C LEU A 118 4.69 31.61 11.25
N TRP A 119 5.24 30.95 12.28
CA TRP A 119 4.64 29.73 12.81
C TRP A 119 3.24 29.98 13.37
N GLY A 120 3.05 31.08 14.09
CA GLY A 120 1.75 31.50 14.61
C GLY A 120 0.72 31.68 13.50
N LEU A 121 1.07 32.38 12.42
CA LEU A 121 0.19 32.58 11.26
C LEU A 121 -0.24 31.25 10.63
N GLU A 122 0.69 30.30 10.47
CA GLU A 122 0.38 28.97 9.94
C GLU A 122 -0.52 28.16 10.88
N VAL A 123 -0.31 28.23 12.20
CA VAL A 123 -1.19 27.58 13.19
C VAL A 123 -2.63 28.11 13.07
N HIS A 124 -2.80 29.42 12.95
CA HIS A 124 -4.13 30.03 12.78
C HIS A 124 -4.78 29.59 11.48
N ARG A 125 -4.04 29.61 10.36
CA ARG A 125 -4.53 29.17 9.05
C ARG A 125 -4.97 27.70 9.06
N LEU A 126 -4.13 26.80 9.58
CA LEU A 126 -4.42 25.37 9.65
C LEU A 126 -5.61 25.07 10.57
N ALA A 127 -5.69 25.75 11.73
CA ALA A 127 -6.82 25.59 12.64
C ALA A 127 -8.14 26.11 12.06
N ALA A 128 -8.11 27.23 11.32
CA ALA A 128 -9.27 27.78 10.63
C ALA A 128 -9.78 26.83 9.54
N VAL A 129 -8.88 26.32 8.70
CA VAL A 129 -9.23 25.35 7.66
C VAL A 129 -9.76 24.05 8.26
N ALA A 130 -9.16 23.55 9.34
CA ALA A 130 -9.60 22.31 9.97
C ALA A 130 -11.02 22.39 10.57
N LYS A 131 -11.41 23.57 11.08
CA LYS A 131 -12.74 23.83 11.67
C LYS A 131 -13.81 24.23 10.65
N SER A 132 -13.44 24.58 9.43
CA SER A 132 -14.39 25.02 8.40
C SER A 132 -15.23 23.85 7.88
N GLU A 133 -16.53 24.09 7.67
CA GLU A 133 -17.46 23.17 7.02
C GLU A 133 -17.25 23.13 5.49
N GLU A 134 -16.81 24.23 4.90
CA GLU A 134 -16.56 24.33 3.45
C GLU A 134 -15.30 23.57 3.07
N PRO A 135 -15.20 22.88 1.92
CA PRO A 135 -13.99 22.18 1.50
C PRO A 135 -12.79 23.13 1.34
N PRO A 136 -11.53 22.68 1.55
CA PRO A 136 -10.38 23.53 1.30
C PRO A 136 -10.32 23.91 -0.19
N THR A 137 -10.01 25.17 -0.45
CA THR A 137 -9.88 25.70 -1.81
C THR A 137 -8.45 26.14 -2.08
N LEU A 138 -7.97 25.88 -3.29
CA LEU A 138 -6.72 26.46 -3.76
C LEU A 138 -6.90 27.97 -3.97
N GLU A 139 -6.16 28.76 -3.20
CA GLU A 139 -6.13 30.22 -3.28
C GLU A 139 -5.40 30.68 -4.56
N GLY A 140 -5.74 31.87 -5.04
CA GLY A 140 -4.98 32.54 -6.10
C GLY A 140 -5.71 32.73 -7.42
N ASN A 141 -5.02 33.39 -8.35
CA ASN A 141 -5.51 33.64 -9.71
C ASN A 141 -5.18 32.45 -10.62
N ALA A 142 -6.11 32.07 -11.50
CA ALA A 142 -5.92 31.00 -12.48
C ALA A 142 -4.69 31.22 -13.38
N GLU A 143 -4.33 32.47 -13.67
CA GLU A 143 -3.17 32.81 -14.50
C GLU A 143 -1.83 32.33 -13.92
N TRP A 144 -1.74 32.18 -12.59
CA TRP A 144 -0.53 31.72 -11.90
C TRP A 144 -0.14 30.30 -12.34
N PHE A 145 -1.15 29.45 -12.56
CA PHE A 145 -0.96 28.04 -12.88
C PHE A 145 -1.05 27.75 -14.38
N GLY A 146 -1.76 28.58 -15.14
CA GLY A 146 -1.93 28.43 -16.59
C GLY A 146 -3.07 27.47 -16.99
N ASP A 147 -3.08 27.07 -18.27
CA ASP A 147 -4.09 26.20 -18.85
C ASP A 147 -3.72 24.72 -18.73
N ALA A 148 -4.70 23.82 -18.82
CA ALA A 148 -4.55 22.36 -18.71
C ALA A 148 -3.90 21.74 -19.96
N ASP A 149 -2.73 22.25 -20.35
CA ASP A 149 -1.90 21.84 -21.47
C ASP A 149 -0.47 21.48 -21.02
N ALA A 150 0.39 21.10 -21.98
CA ALA A 150 1.78 20.76 -21.69
C ALA A 150 2.55 21.87 -20.94
N ALA A 151 2.26 23.15 -21.20
CA ALA A 151 2.93 24.26 -20.54
C ALA A 151 2.46 24.42 -19.08
N GLY A 152 1.15 24.32 -18.82
CA GLY A 152 0.61 24.33 -17.46
C GLY A 152 1.09 23.15 -16.62
N TYR A 153 1.13 21.95 -17.19
CA TYR A 153 1.70 20.79 -16.50
C TYR A 153 3.21 20.92 -16.25
N ASN A 154 3.96 21.59 -17.13
CA ASN A 154 5.38 21.89 -16.90
C ASN A 154 5.57 22.91 -15.75
N ARG A 155 4.69 23.92 -15.65
CA ARG A 155 4.69 24.85 -14.50
C ARG A 155 4.42 24.11 -13.19
N LEU A 156 3.41 23.24 -13.16
CA LEU A 156 3.10 22.42 -11.99
C LEU A 156 4.29 21.52 -11.60
N HIS A 157 4.95 20.90 -12.59
CA HIS A 157 6.14 20.09 -12.34
C HIS A 157 7.26 20.90 -11.69
N ARG A 158 7.53 22.11 -12.18
CA ARG A 158 8.54 23.02 -11.62
C ARG A 158 8.21 23.48 -10.19
N LEU A 159 6.94 23.78 -9.91
CA LEU A 159 6.49 24.09 -8.55
C LEU A 159 6.65 22.88 -7.62
N ALA A 160 6.27 21.68 -8.07
CA ALA A 160 6.42 20.45 -7.29
C ALA A 160 7.90 20.15 -6.99
N LEU A 161 8.81 20.33 -7.95
CA LEU A 161 10.25 20.20 -7.72
C LEU A 161 10.78 21.20 -6.69
N GLN A 162 10.34 22.46 -6.72
CA GLN A 162 10.73 23.45 -5.71
C GLN A 162 10.31 23.02 -4.29
N ILE A 163 9.08 22.52 -4.12
CA ILE A 163 8.60 21.99 -2.84
C ILE A 163 9.44 20.78 -2.44
N GLN A 164 9.71 19.87 -3.37
CA GLN A 164 10.50 18.68 -3.13
C GLN A 164 11.93 19.00 -2.66
N TYR A 165 12.59 19.98 -3.29
CA TYR A 165 13.92 20.44 -2.88
C TYR A 165 13.89 21.06 -1.47
N ALA A 166 12.85 21.80 -1.14
CA ALA A 166 12.68 22.33 0.21
C ALA A 166 12.42 21.23 1.25
N ILE A 167 11.68 20.17 0.90
CA ILE A 167 11.51 18.98 1.76
C ILE A 167 12.86 18.30 2.01
N ASP A 168 13.68 18.11 0.97
CA ASP A 168 15.02 17.50 1.10
C ASP A 168 15.91 18.31 2.07
N ILE A 169 15.87 19.64 1.99
CA ILE A 169 16.56 20.55 2.93
C ILE A 169 16.00 20.42 4.35
N CYS A 170 14.67 20.40 4.51
CA CYS A 170 14.04 20.25 5.83
C CYS A 170 14.40 18.92 6.50
N ILE A 171 14.40 17.81 5.75
CA ILE A 171 14.80 16.48 6.24
C ILE A 171 16.28 16.51 6.61
N HIS A 172 17.15 17.00 5.72
CA HIS A 172 18.60 17.04 5.96
C HIS A 172 18.97 17.85 7.20
N ASP A 173 18.39 19.03 7.38
CA ASP A 173 18.61 19.85 8.58
C ASP A 173 18.17 19.16 9.87
N ASN A 174 17.00 18.51 9.86
CA ASN A 174 16.44 17.86 11.06
C ASN A 174 17.20 16.57 11.41
N GLU A 175 17.61 15.78 10.42
CA GLU A 175 18.49 14.61 10.63
C GLU A 175 19.88 15.02 11.12
N LEU A 176 20.40 16.17 10.67
CA LEU A 176 21.68 16.70 11.16
C LEU A 176 21.60 17.04 12.66
N VAL A 177 20.48 17.60 13.13
CA VAL A 177 20.23 17.81 14.57
C VAL A 177 20.24 16.48 15.32
N LEU A 178 19.59 15.44 14.79
CA LEU A 178 19.62 14.11 15.41
C LEU A 178 21.04 13.52 15.43
N LEU A 179 21.79 13.62 14.33
CA LEU A 179 23.18 13.12 14.24
C LEU A 179 24.12 13.78 15.27
N GLN A 180 23.88 15.05 15.56
CA GLN A 180 24.67 15.83 16.51
C GLN A 180 24.31 15.49 17.96
N TYR A 181 23.01 15.52 18.29
CA TYR A 181 22.55 15.48 19.67
C TYR A 181 22.02 14.12 20.13
N HIS A 182 21.53 13.28 19.22
CA HIS A 182 20.99 11.96 19.55
C HIS A 182 21.17 10.91 18.43
N PRO A 183 22.41 10.51 18.10
CA PRO A 183 22.72 9.67 16.95
C PRO A 183 22.08 8.27 16.99
N GLN A 184 21.59 7.83 18.16
CA GLN A 184 20.91 6.54 18.30
C GLN A 184 19.50 6.51 17.70
N LEU A 185 18.87 7.68 17.52
CA LEU A 185 17.54 7.83 16.91
C LEU A 185 17.60 8.29 15.46
N THR A 186 18.75 8.77 14.98
CA THR A 186 18.90 9.21 13.58
C THR A 186 18.53 8.10 12.62
N ASN A 187 17.74 8.44 11.60
CA ASN A 187 17.58 7.58 10.44
C ASN A 187 18.70 7.84 9.44
N GLU A 188 19.80 7.09 9.56
CA GLU A 188 20.94 7.21 8.63
C GLU A 188 20.53 7.06 7.16
N SER A 189 19.49 6.27 6.87
CA SER A 189 19.02 6.06 5.50
C SER A 189 18.32 7.30 4.92
N ASP A 190 17.54 8.01 5.73
CA ASP A 190 16.88 9.25 5.31
C ASP A 190 17.89 10.38 5.16
N TYR A 191 18.81 10.50 6.11
CA TYR A 191 19.92 11.43 6.03
C TYR A 191 20.73 11.23 4.73
N GLU A 192 21.20 10.01 4.49
CA GLU A 192 21.99 9.69 3.30
C GLU A 192 21.18 9.87 2.01
N PHE A 193 19.87 9.64 2.05
CA PHE A 193 19.00 9.86 0.90
C PHE A 193 18.83 11.36 0.60
N ALA A 194 18.48 12.17 1.60
CA ALA A 194 18.33 13.62 1.48
C ALA A 194 19.66 14.27 1.07
N HIS A 195 20.77 13.91 1.72
CA HIS A 195 22.09 14.43 1.41
C HIS A 195 22.50 14.11 -0.04
N ARG A 196 22.34 12.86 -0.48
CA ARG A 196 22.63 12.48 -1.88
C ARG A 196 21.75 13.24 -2.88
N ARG A 197 20.49 13.50 -2.56
CA ARG A 197 19.59 14.27 -3.42
C ARG A 197 19.99 15.73 -3.50
N ILE A 198 20.36 16.34 -2.38
CA ILE A 198 20.91 17.70 -2.31
C ILE A 198 22.17 17.80 -3.20
N CYS A 199 23.17 16.93 -3.00
CA CYS A 199 24.42 16.99 -3.77
C CYS A 199 24.24 16.64 -5.26
N ARG A 200 23.22 15.86 -5.63
CA ARG A 200 22.88 15.61 -7.04
C ARG A 200 22.19 16.81 -7.67
N THR A 201 21.44 17.57 -6.88
CA THR A 201 20.60 18.68 -7.35
C THR A 201 21.36 20.00 -7.35
N PHE A 202 22.31 20.21 -6.45
CA PHE A 202 23.03 21.49 -6.33
C PHE A 202 24.48 21.35 -6.79
N ASP A 203 24.94 22.31 -7.60
CA ASP A 203 26.32 22.43 -8.02
C ASP A 203 27.04 23.46 -7.15
N GLU A 204 27.78 22.98 -6.15
CA GLU A 204 28.50 23.83 -5.20
C GLU A 204 29.51 24.75 -5.90
N ASP A 205 30.19 24.26 -6.95
CA ASP A 205 31.20 25.04 -7.68
C ASP A 205 30.59 26.23 -8.43
N ARG A 206 29.31 26.12 -8.82
CA ARG A 206 28.59 27.14 -9.58
C ARG A 206 27.60 27.94 -8.73
N GLY A 207 27.37 27.55 -7.47
CA GLY A 207 26.32 28.14 -6.63
C GLY A 207 24.93 28.02 -7.25
N SER A 208 24.65 26.95 -7.99
CA SER A 208 23.43 26.86 -8.80
C SER A 208 22.81 25.47 -8.82
N ILE A 209 21.50 25.41 -9.04
CA ILE A 209 20.76 24.15 -9.15
C ILE A 209 21.09 23.51 -10.51
N ARG A 210 21.42 22.22 -10.50
CA ARG A 210 21.62 21.32 -11.65
C ARG A 210 20.29 20.98 -12.31
N TYR A 211 19.64 21.99 -12.85
CA TYR A 211 18.47 21.85 -13.70
C TYR A 211 18.76 22.59 -15.00
N GLU A 212 18.57 21.93 -16.15
CA GLU A 212 18.94 22.49 -17.46
C GLU A 212 18.14 23.78 -17.78
N ARG A 213 16.93 23.89 -17.21
CA ARG A 213 16.05 25.05 -17.36
C ARG A 213 16.01 25.86 -16.06
N SER A 214 15.37 27.02 -16.08
CA SER A 214 15.03 27.72 -14.83
C SER A 214 14.05 26.85 -14.01
N ILE A 215 14.29 26.66 -12.72
CA ILE A 215 13.32 25.99 -11.84
C ILE A 215 12.15 26.91 -11.47
N ARG A 216 12.35 28.23 -11.44
CA ARG A 216 11.34 29.23 -11.06
C ARG A 216 10.46 29.61 -12.24
N ILE A 217 9.12 29.54 -12.09
CA ILE A 217 8.18 29.93 -13.15
C ILE A 217 8.31 31.42 -13.50
N GLU A 218 7.88 31.81 -14.71
CA GLU A 218 8.21 33.12 -15.27
C GLU A 218 7.54 34.29 -14.54
N LYS A 219 6.32 34.08 -14.01
CA LYS A 219 5.53 35.08 -13.28
C LYS A 219 4.86 34.43 -12.08
N HIS A 220 4.73 35.18 -10.99
CA HIS A 220 4.01 34.78 -9.77
C HIS A 220 4.50 33.47 -9.13
N ASN A 221 5.81 33.20 -9.18
CA ASN A 221 6.38 31.96 -8.66
C ASN A 221 6.07 31.79 -7.18
N ASP A 222 6.35 32.81 -6.37
CA ASP A 222 6.27 32.69 -4.92
C ASP A 222 4.80 32.63 -4.47
N GLU A 223 3.90 33.38 -5.13
CA GLU A 223 2.46 33.32 -4.87
C GLU A 223 1.86 31.96 -5.24
N ALA A 224 2.20 31.42 -6.42
CA ALA A 224 1.73 30.10 -6.85
C ALA A 224 2.25 28.98 -5.94
N LEU A 225 3.52 29.07 -5.53
CA LEU A 225 4.17 28.11 -4.65
C LEU A 225 3.56 28.15 -3.24
N HIS A 226 3.39 29.35 -2.67
CA HIS A 226 2.76 29.52 -1.37
C HIS A 226 1.31 29.03 -1.37
N ALA A 227 0.55 29.30 -2.44
CA ALA A 227 -0.80 28.80 -2.60
C ALA A 227 -0.85 27.27 -2.67
N LEU A 228 0.08 26.64 -3.40
CA LEU A 228 0.18 25.18 -3.47
C LEU A 228 0.55 24.56 -2.12
N VAL A 229 1.54 25.11 -1.41
CA VAL A 229 1.92 24.67 -0.05
C VAL A 229 0.75 24.85 0.92
N ASN A 230 0.06 25.99 0.87
CA ASN A 230 -1.14 26.23 1.67
C ASN A 230 -2.20 25.16 1.42
N TYR A 231 -2.43 24.82 0.15
CA TYR A 231 -3.47 23.88 -0.25
C TYR A 231 -3.16 22.44 0.14
N VAL A 232 -1.92 21.97 -0.09
CA VAL A 232 -1.47 20.63 0.32
C VAL A 232 -1.57 20.48 1.84
N THR A 233 -1.07 21.45 2.60
CA THR A 233 -1.09 21.40 4.06
C THR A 233 -2.50 21.55 4.64
N ALA A 234 -3.37 22.32 3.98
CA ALA A 234 -4.80 22.44 4.30
C ALA A 234 -5.57 21.12 4.16
N LEU A 235 -5.36 20.40 3.05
CA LEU A 235 -5.95 19.08 2.85
C LEU A 235 -5.39 18.06 3.85
N MET A 236 -4.07 18.09 4.08
CA MET A 236 -3.42 17.17 4.98
C MET A 236 -3.89 17.35 6.43
N ILE A 237 -4.01 18.58 6.93
CA ILE A 237 -4.49 18.79 8.32
C ILE A 237 -5.93 18.31 8.50
N ARG A 238 -6.82 18.52 7.50
CA ARG A 238 -8.18 17.97 7.56
C ARG A 238 -8.16 16.46 7.63
N LEU A 239 -7.33 15.84 6.81
CA LEU A 239 -7.23 14.39 6.75
C LEU A 239 -6.73 13.81 8.07
N LEU A 240 -5.65 14.38 8.64
CA LEU A 240 -5.10 13.97 9.93
C LEU A 240 -6.13 14.10 11.07
N LEU A 241 -6.84 15.23 11.14
CA LEU A 241 -7.78 15.50 12.22
C LEU A 241 -9.15 14.82 12.05
N ARG A 242 -9.49 14.33 10.84
CA ARG A 242 -10.65 13.45 10.58
C ARG A 242 -10.33 11.97 10.76
N SER A 243 -9.04 11.62 10.84
CA SER A 243 -8.56 10.24 10.96
C SER A 243 -8.41 9.79 12.41
N MET A 244 -7.89 10.67 13.28
CA MET A 244 -7.65 10.38 14.69
C MET A 244 -8.08 11.52 15.60
N SER A 245 -8.37 11.16 16.85
CA SER A 245 -8.68 12.06 17.96
C SER A 245 -7.61 11.97 19.05
N GLY A 246 -7.60 12.98 19.92
CA GLY A 246 -6.66 13.06 21.04
C GLY A 246 -5.90 14.37 21.01
N ARG A 247 -5.73 14.98 22.18
CA ARG A 247 -5.09 16.30 22.29
C ARG A 247 -3.64 16.25 21.84
N PHE A 248 -2.92 15.19 22.22
CA PHE A 248 -1.54 14.97 21.79
C PHE A 248 -1.39 14.94 20.26
N TRP A 249 -2.31 14.26 19.58
CA TRP A 249 -2.34 14.19 18.12
C TRP A 249 -2.64 15.55 17.48
N ILE A 250 -3.71 16.23 17.95
CA ILE A 250 -4.13 17.52 17.40
C ILE A 250 -3.04 18.58 17.55
N GLU A 251 -2.49 18.75 18.76
CA GLU A 251 -1.50 19.80 19.05
C GLU A 251 -0.21 19.58 18.23
N ASN A 252 0.30 18.34 18.16
CA ASN A 252 1.53 18.05 17.42
C ASN A 252 1.34 18.07 15.90
N CYS A 253 0.23 17.57 15.36
CA CYS A 253 -0.04 17.64 13.92
C CYS A 253 -0.12 19.10 13.44
N VAL A 254 -0.85 19.96 14.16
CA VAL A 254 -0.95 21.38 13.79
C VAL A 254 0.39 22.09 13.96
N SER A 255 1.09 21.88 15.07
CA SER A 255 2.38 22.54 15.36
C SER A 255 3.47 22.17 14.35
N VAL A 256 3.71 20.89 14.13
CA VAL A 256 4.78 20.43 13.23
C VAL A 256 4.45 20.80 11.78
N LEU A 257 3.19 20.65 11.36
CA LEU A 257 2.80 21.03 10.00
C LEU A 257 2.90 22.55 9.77
N ALA A 258 2.59 23.37 10.77
CA ALA A 258 2.75 24.83 10.68
C ALA A 258 4.22 25.22 10.51
N LYS A 259 5.12 24.63 11.30
CA LYS A 259 6.57 24.86 11.19
C LYS A 259 7.12 24.44 9.85
N PHE A 260 6.71 23.25 9.39
CA PHE A 260 7.16 22.70 8.12
C PHE A 260 6.67 23.54 6.94
N ALA A 261 5.40 23.98 6.95
CA ALA A 261 4.84 24.87 5.93
C ALA A 261 5.58 26.21 5.87
N ALA A 262 5.85 26.83 7.02
CA ALA A 262 6.61 28.08 7.11
C ALA A 262 8.04 27.91 6.58
N LYS A 263 8.73 26.85 7.01
CA LYS A 263 10.11 26.58 6.58
C LYS A 263 10.21 26.31 5.08
N ILE A 264 9.29 25.53 4.50
CA ILE A 264 9.24 25.32 3.04
C ILE A 264 9.18 26.67 2.33
N LYS A 265 8.24 27.55 2.72
CA LYS A 265 8.07 28.86 2.07
C LYS A 265 9.33 29.73 2.16
N VAL A 266 9.96 29.78 3.34
CA VAL A 266 11.21 30.51 3.57
C VAL A 266 12.36 29.97 2.71
N VAL A 267 12.56 28.65 2.72
CA VAL A 267 13.63 27.99 1.97
C VAL A 267 13.43 28.14 0.46
N THR A 268 12.18 28.09 -0.01
CA THR A 268 11.88 28.23 -1.44
C THR A 268 12.03 29.64 -1.99
N ALA A 269 12.00 30.66 -1.12
CA ALA A 269 12.21 32.05 -1.55
C ALA A 269 13.58 32.25 -2.20
N ASP A 270 14.60 31.53 -1.71
CA ASP A 270 15.95 31.50 -2.27
C ASP A 270 16.60 30.11 -2.13
N LEU A 271 16.21 29.20 -3.01
CA LEU A 271 16.68 27.80 -2.99
C LEU A 271 18.21 27.67 -3.12
N PRO A 272 18.92 28.37 -4.03
CA PRO A 272 20.38 28.28 -4.11
C PRO A 272 21.07 28.61 -2.79
N SER A 273 20.74 29.75 -2.17
CA SER A 273 21.30 30.13 -0.87
C SER A 273 20.93 29.13 0.23
N ALA A 274 19.73 28.55 0.17
CA ALA A 274 19.32 27.53 1.15
C ALA A 274 20.12 26.23 1.02
N PHE A 275 20.41 25.78 -0.21
CA PHE A 275 21.31 24.64 -0.46
C PHE A 275 22.72 24.89 0.07
N GLU A 276 23.28 26.08 -0.16
CA GLU A 276 24.61 26.45 0.35
C GLU A 276 24.65 26.39 1.88
N ARG A 277 23.63 26.96 2.55
CA ARG A 277 23.55 27.03 4.01
C ARG A 277 23.38 25.66 4.67
N THR A 278 22.59 24.76 4.08
CA THR A 278 22.42 23.41 4.65
C THR A 278 23.69 22.56 4.48
N LEU A 279 24.40 22.72 3.35
CA LEU A 279 25.69 22.06 3.12
C LEU A 279 26.81 22.65 3.98
N GLU A 280 26.81 23.96 4.22
CA GLU A 280 27.71 24.61 5.18
C GLU A 280 27.50 24.07 6.59
N ALA A 281 26.25 23.94 7.04
CA ALA A 281 25.94 23.36 8.35
C ALA A 281 26.46 21.92 8.50
N PHE A 282 26.40 21.13 7.43
CA PHE A 282 27.00 19.80 7.43
C PHE A 282 28.53 19.83 7.55
N ARG A 283 29.21 20.74 6.84
CA ARG A 283 30.67 20.92 6.97
C ARG A 283 31.06 21.33 8.38
N ASP A 284 30.32 22.27 8.97
CA ASP A 284 30.54 22.71 10.35
C ASP A 284 30.40 21.54 11.32
N PHE A 285 29.36 20.71 11.13
CA PHE A 285 29.19 19.48 11.90
C PHE A 285 30.36 18.50 11.71
N GLN A 286 30.83 18.27 10.48
CA GLN A 286 31.97 17.39 10.21
C GLN A 286 33.25 17.89 10.89
N ILE A 287 33.50 19.19 10.86
CA ILE A 287 34.64 19.82 11.53
C ILE A 287 34.55 19.62 13.04
N GLN A 288 33.38 19.87 13.63
CA GLN A 288 33.14 19.66 15.07
C GLN A 288 33.36 18.21 15.49
N VAL A 289 32.82 17.24 14.74
CA VAL A 289 33.00 15.81 15.03
C VAL A 289 34.45 15.37 14.90
N THR A 290 35.19 15.93 13.94
CA THR A 290 36.62 15.62 13.75
C THR A 290 37.47 16.19 14.89
N GLN A 291 37.12 17.38 15.39
CA GLN A 291 37.84 18.07 16.45
C GLN A 291 37.51 17.56 17.86
N SER A 292 36.28 17.06 18.08
CA SER A 292 35.85 16.51 19.36
C SER A 292 34.89 15.34 19.17
N PRO A 293 35.40 14.10 19.08
CA PRO A 293 34.57 12.90 18.97
C PRO A 293 33.64 12.70 20.18
N GLU A 294 34.02 13.27 21.33
CA GLU A 294 33.27 13.23 22.60
C GLU A 294 32.10 14.23 22.65
N ALA A 295 32.01 15.18 21.70
CA ALA A 295 30.91 16.15 21.61
C ALA A 295 29.60 15.55 21.05
N ARG A 296 29.58 14.25 20.74
CA ARG A 296 28.41 13.55 20.21
C ARG A 296 27.53 13.02 21.35
N GLY A 297 26.25 13.38 21.32
CA GLY A 297 25.25 12.89 22.28
C GLY A 297 24.87 13.91 23.37
N VAL A 298 23.71 13.69 24.01
CA VAL A 298 23.14 14.60 25.01
C VAL A 298 24.02 14.65 26.27
N HIS A 299 24.53 15.83 26.61
CA HIS A 299 24.88 16.17 27.99
C HIS A 299 23.57 16.40 28.76
N VAL A 300 23.14 15.43 29.56
CA VAL A 300 21.86 15.47 30.28
C VAL A 300 21.79 16.72 31.16
N VAL A 301 20.84 17.61 30.86
CA VAL A 301 20.48 18.74 31.73
C VAL A 301 19.68 18.17 32.89
N GLU A 302 20.22 18.30 34.11
CA GLU A 302 19.61 17.79 35.35
C GLU A 302 18.16 18.28 35.50
N ALA A 303 17.22 17.32 35.56
CA ALA A 303 15.83 17.60 35.90
C ALA A 303 15.71 17.87 37.41
N LYS A 304 15.23 19.06 37.80
CA LYS A 304 14.95 19.38 39.21
C LYS A 304 13.64 18.75 39.65
N SER A 305 13.69 17.80 40.59
CA SER A 305 12.52 17.20 41.22
C SER A 305 11.99 18.07 42.38
N SER A 306 10.67 18.21 42.49
CA SER A 306 10.01 18.68 43.71
C SER A 306 9.59 17.46 44.54
N SER A 307 10.14 17.34 45.75
CA SER A 307 9.98 16.19 46.65
C SER A 307 8.58 16.06 47.26
N GLY A 308 8.06 14.82 47.34
CA GLY A 308 6.83 14.52 48.08
C GLY A 308 6.43 13.03 48.13
N SER A 309 6.74 12.39 49.25
CA SER A 309 6.21 11.13 49.87
C SER A 309 6.20 9.81 49.06
N ASP A 310 6.80 8.77 49.65
CA ASP A 310 7.36 7.58 48.99
C ASP A 310 6.56 6.26 49.21
N ASP A 311 5.27 6.30 49.55
CA ASP A 311 4.50 5.09 49.93
C ASP A 311 3.16 4.87 49.21
N ASP A 312 3.02 5.36 47.96
CA ASP A 312 1.88 5.05 47.08
C ASP A 312 2.28 4.06 45.97
N PRO A 313 1.54 2.96 45.70
CA PRO A 313 1.77 2.13 44.51
C PRO A 313 1.76 2.93 43.19
N MET A 314 1.02 4.04 43.11
CA MET A 314 1.12 4.98 41.98
C MET A 314 2.46 5.72 41.98
N ALA A 315 3.01 6.06 43.16
CA ALA A 315 4.35 6.64 43.30
C ALA A 315 5.46 5.63 42.95
N LYS A 316 5.27 4.32 43.16
CA LYS A 316 6.20 3.28 42.66
C LYS A 316 6.17 3.16 41.12
N GLN A 317 5.00 3.27 40.50
CA GLN A 317 4.89 3.34 39.03
C GLN A 317 5.48 4.64 38.49
N GLN A 318 5.27 5.77 39.20
CA GLN A 318 5.90 7.06 38.94
C GLN A 318 7.42 6.99 39.07
N LYS A 319 7.95 6.29 40.09
CA LYS A 319 9.39 6.07 40.34
C LYS A 319 10.03 5.13 39.31
N ALA A 320 9.33 4.10 38.85
CA ALA A 320 9.76 3.28 37.71
C ALA A 320 9.79 4.08 36.38
N LEU A 321 8.87 5.04 36.23
CA LEU A 321 8.85 6.03 35.15
C LEU A 321 9.89 7.17 35.34
N GLN A 322 10.53 7.24 36.52
CA GLN A 322 11.52 8.23 36.95
C GLN A 322 12.96 7.67 36.86
N GLU A 323 13.15 6.37 37.02
CA GLU A 323 14.42 5.69 36.69
C GLU A 323 14.74 5.77 35.19
N ASP A 324 13.74 6.13 34.37
CA ASP A 324 13.79 6.48 32.94
C ASP A 324 14.20 7.96 32.69
N ILE A 325 14.86 8.64 33.64
CA ILE A 325 15.38 10.03 33.46
C ILE A 325 16.49 10.08 32.40
N ASP A 326 17.30 9.03 32.26
CA ASP A 326 18.28 8.88 31.15
C ASP A 326 17.60 8.81 29.76
N THR A 327 16.31 8.45 29.74
CA THR A 327 15.42 8.28 28.57
C THR A 327 14.46 9.46 28.39
N SER A 328 14.39 10.38 29.35
CA SER A 328 13.53 11.57 29.27
C SER A 328 14.00 12.59 28.23
N GLY A 329 15.32 12.67 27.99
CA GLY A 329 15.89 13.47 26.90
C GLY A 329 15.56 12.87 25.54
N ALA A 330 15.54 11.53 25.45
CA ALA A 330 15.15 10.81 24.24
C ALA A 330 13.69 11.06 23.87
N ARG A 331 12.79 11.27 24.84
CA ARG A 331 11.37 11.59 24.58
C ARG A 331 11.20 12.83 23.71
N TYR A 332 11.97 13.90 23.96
CA TYR A 332 11.94 15.10 23.12
C TYR A 332 12.30 14.75 21.67
N PHE A 333 13.45 14.09 21.46
CA PHE A 333 13.92 13.72 20.13
C PHE A 333 12.96 12.74 19.44
N MET A 334 12.42 11.75 20.16
CA MET A 334 11.43 10.80 19.63
C MET A 334 10.14 11.49 19.19
N GLU A 335 9.56 12.37 20.02
CA GLU A 335 8.34 13.09 19.65
C GLU A 335 8.60 14.04 18.46
N MET A 336 9.75 14.72 18.47
CA MET A 336 10.11 15.64 17.40
C MET A 336 10.35 14.91 16.07
N ASP A 337 11.08 13.81 16.09
CA ASP A 337 11.41 13.00 14.92
C ASP A 337 10.15 12.32 14.35
N ALA A 338 9.39 11.62 15.20
CA ALA A 338 8.24 10.82 14.79
C ALA A 338 7.22 11.62 13.97
N PHE A 339 6.86 12.83 14.42
CA PHE A 339 5.91 13.69 13.69
C PHE A 339 6.53 14.30 12.43
N ARG A 340 7.80 14.70 12.46
CA ARG A 340 8.47 15.33 11.30
C ARG A 340 8.71 14.37 10.18
N HIS A 341 9.31 13.23 10.48
CA HIS A 341 9.57 12.18 9.51
C HIS A 341 8.25 11.73 8.85
N SER A 342 7.23 11.45 9.67
CA SER A 342 5.92 11.01 9.17
C SER A 342 5.23 12.06 8.30
N LEU A 343 5.19 13.32 8.73
CA LEU A 343 4.55 14.39 7.96
C LEU A 343 5.33 14.73 6.68
N SER A 344 6.67 14.64 6.70
CA SER A 344 7.51 14.85 5.52
C SER A 344 7.21 13.79 4.44
N ASN A 345 7.17 12.51 4.83
CA ASN A 345 6.83 11.41 3.92
C ASN A 345 5.41 11.53 3.36
N MET A 346 4.46 12.03 4.16
CA MET A 346 3.10 12.27 3.70
C MET A 346 3.01 13.43 2.71
N ILE A 347 3.73 14.53 2.93
CA ILE A 347 3.78 15.65 1.98
C ILE A 347 4.47 15.21 0.68
N GLU A 348 5.59 14.50 0.78
CA GLU A 348 6.29 13.93 -0.39
C GLU A 348 5.35 13.05 -1.20
N ALA A 349 4.60 12.14 -0.56
CA ALA A 349 3.60 11.31 -1.23
C ALA A 349 2.45 12.14 -1.86
N ALA A 350 2.03 13.24 -1.22
CA ALA A 350 0.97 14.10 -1.75
C ALA A 350 1.41 14.94 -2.97
N ILE A 351 2.72 15.13 -3.18
CA ILE A 351 3.26 15.92 -4.29
C ILE A 351 4.01 15.10 -5.35
N ALA A 352 4.37 13.84 -5.06
CA ALA A 352 5.23 13.01 -5.91
C ALA A 352 4.78 13.02 -7.38
N ASP A 353 3.49 12.76 -7.60
CA ASP A 353 2.85 12.68 -8.92
C ASP A 353 2.39 14.05 -9.47
N LEU A 354 2.63 15.16 -8.76
CA LEU A 354 2.50 16.49 -9.36
C LEU A 354 3.68 16.77 -10.30
N SER A 355 4.85 16.25 -9.94
CA SER A 355 6.02 16.23 -10.82
C SER A 355 5.85 15.17 -11.92
N TRP A 356 6.36 15.44 -13.10
CA TRP A 356 6.43 14.45 -14.18
C TRP A 356 7.81 13.77 -14.14
N ASN A 357 7.82 12.45 -14.32
CA ASN A 357 9.04 11.68 -14.41
C ASN A 357 9.66 11.83 -15.81
N GLU A 358 10.69 12.69 -15.91
CA GLU A 358 11.40 12.97 -17.16
C GLU A 358 12.05 11.72 -17.80
N GLU A 359 12.31 10.67 -17.01
CA GLU A 359 12.86 9.42 -17.54
C GLU A 359 11.84 8.62 -18.36
N ILE A 360 10.56 8.92 -18.20
CA ILE A 360 9.47 8.31 -18.94
C ILE A 360 9.24 9.23 -20.13
N GLU A 361 9.65 8.81 -21.33
CA GLU A 361 9.60 9.59 -22.59
C GLU A 361 8.17 10.00 -23.07
N GLN A 362 7.20 10.12 -22.17
CA GLN A 362 5.85 10.60 -22.42
C GLN A 362 5.73 12.06 -21.99
N PRO A 363 5.09 12.95 -22.78
CA PRO A 363 4.87 14.33 -22.37
C PRO A 363 4.11 14.46 -21.03
N ALA A 364 4.37 15.53 -20.28
CA ALA A 364 3.78 15.77 -18.95
C ALA A 364 2.24 15.86 -18.94
N ASP A 365 1.63 16.19 -20.08
CA ASP A 365 0.19 16.28 -20.30
C ASP A 365 -0.40 14.99 -20.89
N VAL A 366 0.36 13.90 -21.04
CA VAL A 366 -0.14 12.62 -21.57
C VAL A 366 -0.15 11.59 -20.45
N PHE A 367 -1.25 11.52 -19.70
CA PHE A 367 -1.40 10.53 -18.64
C PHE A 367 -2.86 10.14 -18.35
N GLU A 368 -2.99 8.97 -17.73
CA GLU A 368 -4.19 8.54 -17.02
C GLU A 368 -3.77 7.95 -15.69
N THR A 369 -4.41 8.42 -14.64
CA THR A 369 -4.29 7.90 -13.28
C THR A 369 -5.66 7.49 -12.79
N SER A 370 -5.74 6.35 -12.12
CA SER A 370 -6.99 5.87 -11.54
C SER A 370 -6.77 5.09 -10.25
N SER A 371 -7.73 5.16 -9.34
CA SER A 371 -7.70 4.45 -8.07
C SER A 371 -9.10 3.92 -7.79
N ILE A 372 -9.17 2.65 -7.38
CA ILE A 372 -10.42 1.95 -7.06
C ILE A 372 -10.28 1.26 -5.71
N VAL A 373 -11.37 1.23 -4.95
CA VAL A 373 -11.54 0.39 -3.76
C VAL A 373 -12.70 -0.54 -4.02
N TYR A 374 -12.40 -1.84 -4.11
CA TYR A 374 -13.38 -2.87 -4.46
C TYR A 374 -13.56 -3.89 -3.32
N ASP A 375 -14.72 -4.53 -3.30
CA ASP A 375 -14.99 -5.63 -2.38
C ASP A 375 -14.31 -6.90 -2.88
N THR A 376 -13.56 -7.53 -2.00
CA THR A 376 -12.89 -8.79 -2.32
C THR A 376 -13.80 -10.00 -2.14
N GLY A 377 -14.92 -9.88 -1.43
CA GLY A 377 -15.76 -11.01 -1.02
C GLY A 377 -15.19 -11.83 0.14
N PHE A 378 -14.00 -11.49 0.63
CA PHE A 378 -13.28 -12.26 1.65
C PHE A 378 -13.34 -11.57 3.01
N HIS A 379 -14.08 -12.14 3.97
CA HIS A 379 -14.31 -11.57 5.33
C HIS A 379 -14.66 -10.07 5.33
N ASP A 380 -15.50 -9.62 4.39
CA ASP A 380 -15.87 -8.20 4.21
C ASP A 380 -14.66 -7.26 4.10
N ARG A 381 -13.54 -7.75 3.56
CA ARG A 381 -12.32 -6.97 3.29
C ARG A 381 -12.40 -6.30 1.93
N ARG A 382 -11.80 -5.13 1.85
CA ARG A 382 -11.68 -4.33 0.64
C ARG A 382 -10.20 -4.25 0.23
N THR A 383 -9.97 -4.11 -1.05
CA THR A 383 -8.64 -3.90 -1.61
C THR A 383 -8.65 -2.63 -2.44
N GLN A 384 -7.58 -1.85 -2.33
CA GLN A 384 -7.30 -0.72 -3.19
C GLN A 384 -6.37 -1.17 -4.32
N LEU A 385 -6.69 -0.75 -5.53
CA LEU A 385 -5.83 -0.89 -6.70
C LEU A 385 -5.71 0.50 -7.34
N CYS A 386 -4.50 0.93 -7.64
CA CYS A 386 -4.26 2.23 -8.23
C CYS A 386 -3.22 2.19 -9.34
N ARG A 387 -3.36 3.14 -10.25
CA ARG A 387 -2.41 3.51 -11.29
C ARG A 387 -2.00 4.95 -11.03
N GLU A 388 -0.73 5.16 -10.73
CA GLU A 388 -0.11 6.46 -10.48
C GLU A 388 0.15 7.19 -11.80
N ARG A 389 0.41 8.51 -11.74
CA ARG A 389 0.55 9.35 -12.94
C ARG A 389 1.77 8.95 -13.78
N ASP A 390 2.85 8.56 -13.13
CA ASP A 390 4.06 8.02 -13.77
C ASP A 390 3.82 6.65 -14.45
N GLY A 391 2.65 6.04 -14.24
CA GLY A 391 2.28 4.75 -14.80
C GLY A 391 2.60 3.56 -13.89
N ALA A 392 3.11 3.78 -12.67
CA ALA A 392 3.21 2.74 -11.66
C ALA A 392 1.83 2.17 -11.35
N ILE A 393 1.78 0.89 -10.97
CA ILE A 393 0.54 0.24 -10.53
C ILE A 393 0.80 -0.38 -9.17
N GLY A 394 -0.01 0.01 -8.19
CA GLY A 394 0.10 -0.48 -6.83
C GLY A 394 -1.22 -0.91 -6.22
N ALA A 395 -1.13 -1.67 -5.15
CA ALA A 395 -2.27 -2.24 -4.44
C ALA A 395 -2.02 -2.28 -2.93
N ALA A 396 -3.10 -2.16 -2.17
CA ALA A 396 -3.09 -2.33 -0.72
C ALA A 396 -4.33 -3.12 -0.28
N GLY A 397 -4.16 -3.98 0.73
CA GLY A 397 -5.27 -4.74 1.33
C GLY A 397 -5.43 -4.52 2.84
N GLU A 398 -4.50 -3.83 3.49
CA GLU A 398 -4.56 -3.53 4.92
C GLU A 398 -5.76 -2.64 5.27
N ARG A 399 -6.60 -3.08 6.22
CA ARG A 399 -7.86 -2.40 6.57
C ARG A 399 -7.68 -0.92 6.94
N LYS A 400 -6.68 -0.59 7.77
CA LYS A 400 -6.41 0.80 8.17
C LYS A 400 -6.05 1.68 6.97
N VAL A 401 -5.22 1.17 6.06
CA VAL A 401 -4.84 1.85 4.81
C VAL A 401 -6.08 2.15 3.97
N ILE A 402 -6.98 1.18 3.81
CA ILE A 402 -8.23 1.37 3.06
C ILE A 402 -9.18 2.35 3.74
N ASP A 403 -9.26 2.32 5.08
CA ASP A 403 -10.09 3.26 5.84
C ASP A 403 -9.58 4.70 5.69
N PHE A 404 -8.26 4.91 5.74
CA PHE A 404 -7.64 6.22 5.49
C PHE A 404 -7.77 6.68 4.04
N ALA A 405 -7.65 5.77 3.06
CA ALA A 405 -7.98 6.07 1.67
C ALA A 405 -9.45 6.51 1.54
N GLY A 406 -10.36 5.91 2.32
CA GLY A 406 -11.76 6.32 2.41
C GLY A 406 -11.95 7.75 2.94
N VAL A 407 -11.19 8.15 3.97
CA VAL A 407 -11.17 9.53 4.49
C VAL A 407 -10.66 10.50 3.43
N ALA A 408 -9.54 10.16 2.78
CA ALA A 408 -8.95 10.95 1.71
C ALA A 408 -9.94 11.15 0.55
N PHE A 409 -10.59 10.06 0.11
CA PHE A 409 -11.62 10.11 -0.92
C PHE A 409 -12.81 10.97 -0.51
N GLN A 410 -13.26 10.90 0.75
CA GLN A 410 -14.35 11.74 1.23
C GLN A 410 -14.00 13.22 1.14
N ILE A 411 -12.84 13.63 1.66
CA ILE A 411 -12.37 15.02 1.57
C ILE A 411 -12.20 15.44 0.10
N GLY A 412 -11.65 14.56 -0.73
CA GLY A 412 -11.52 14.79 -2.17
C GLY A 412 -12.88 14.98 -2.84
N SER A 413 -13.87 14.15 -2.54
CA SER A 413 -15.22 14.28 -3.09
C SER A 413 -15.90 15.59 -2.67
N GLU A 414 -15.71 16.04 -1.43
CA GLU A 414 -16.20 17.35 -0.97
C GLU A 414 -15.59 18.49 -1.81
N VAL A 415 -14.31 18.40 -2.18
CA VAL A 415 -13.65 19.37 -3.09
C VAL A 415 -14.18 19.22 -4.52
N TRP A 416 -14.24 18.00 -5.06
CA TRP A 416 -14.63 17.74 -6.45
C TRP A 416 -16.06 18.17 -6.76
N GLU A 417 -16.96 18.09 -5.78
CA GLU A 417 -18.35 18.56 -5.88
C GLU A 417 -18.46 20.08 -6.05
N THR A 418 -17.42 20.86 -5.70
CA THR A 418 -17.37 22.31 -5.93
C THR A 418 -16.85 22.70 -7.31
N LEU A 419 -16.29 21.74 -8.08
CA LEU A 419 -15.71 22.02 -9.38
C LEU A 419 -16.83 22.24 -10.42
N SER A 420 -16.68 23.32 -11.19
CA SER A 420 -17.57 23.62 -12.31
C SER A 420 -17.01 23.03 -13.61
N SER A 421 -17.83 22.26 -14.33
CA SER A 421 -17.40 21.70 -15.62
C SER A 421 -17.24 22.82 -16.66
N SER A 422 -16.03 22.93 -17.22
CA SER A 422 -15.71 23.88 -18.28
C SER A 422 -16.45 23.52 -19.57
N ASN A 423 -16.88 24.52 -20.34
CA ASN A 423 -17.41 24.27 -21.68
C ASN A 423 -16.25 23.87 -22.61
N VAL A 424 -16.17 22.59 -22.95
CA VAL A 424 -15.08 22.03 -23.74
C VAL A 424 -15.25 22.32 -25.24
N HIS A 425 -16.37 22.91 -25.67
CA HIS A 425 -16.58 23.27 -27.07
C HIS A 425 -15.56 24.34 -27.53
N GLY A 426 -14.60 23.93 -28.34
CA GLY A 426 -13.54 24.79 -28.89
C GLY A 426 -12.23 24.79 -28.09
N VAL A 427 -12.15 24.10 -26.95
CA VAL A 427 -10.93 23.97 -26.14
C VAL A 427 -10.16 22.72 -26.58
N HIS A 428 -8.89 22.86 -26.95
CA HIS A 428 -8.06 21.75 -27.46
C HIS A 428 -7.44 20.89 -26.36
N SER A 429 -7.24 21.44 -25.16
CA SER A 429 -6.57 20.78 -24.03
C SER A 429 -7.42 20.90 -22.77
N TYR A 430 -7.77 19.77 -22.18
CA TYR A 430 -8.55 19.71 -20.94
C TYR A 430 -8.20 18.43 -20.17
N THR A 431 -8.55 18.44 -18.90
CA THR A 431 -8.41 17.29 -18.00
C THR A 431 -9.76 16.88 -17.47
N THR A 432 -10.05 15.59 -17.52
CA THR A 432 -11.33 15.03 -17.09
C THR A 432 -11.15 14.31 -15.77
N LEU A 433 -12.01 14.62 -14.80
CA LEU A 433 -12.16 13.88 -13.55
C LEU A 433 -13.49 13.13 -13.58
N THR A 434 -13.48 11.84 -13.26
CA THR A 434 -14.68 11.03 -13.03
C THR A 434 -14.56 10.29 -11.72
N TRP A 435 -15.59 10.30 -10.89
CA TRP A 435 -15.58 9.58 -9.61
C TRP A 435 -16.91 8.89 -9.31
N SER A 436 -16.86 7.92 -8.40
CA SER A 436 -18.02 7.15 -7.97
C SER A 436 -17.85 6.73 -6.51
N ARG A 437 -18.94 6.78 -5.75
CA ARG A 437 -19.00 6.38 -4.35
C ARG A 437 -20.24 5.52 -4.11
N LYS A 438 -20.06 4.34 -3.54
CA LYS A 438 -21.17 3.48 -3.09
C LYS A 438 -20.93 3.05 -1.63
N PRO A 439 -21.96 3.02 -0.78
CA PRO A 439 -21.82 2.52 0.58
C PRO A 439 -21.45 1.03 0.56
N PHE A 440 -20.51 0.65 1.41
CA PHE A 440 -20.19 -0.76 1.65
C PHE A 440 -20.99 -1.23 2.87
N SER A 441 -22.15 -1.84 2.64
CA SER A 441 -23.01 -2.37 3.70
C SER A 441 -22.58 -3.78 4.10
N ARG A 442 -22.16 -3.95 5.37
CA ARG A 442 -21.92 -5.26 6.00
C ARG A 442 -23.21 -6.11 6.17
N GLU A 443 -24.38 -5.48 6.14
CA GLU A 443 -25.66 -6.08 6.56
C GLU A 443 -26.69 -6.32 5.43
N GLN A 444 -26.31 -6.28 4.16
CA GLN A 444 -27.25 -6.68 3.11
C GLN A 444 -27.38 -8.22 3.06
N GLN A 445 -28.08 -8.81 4.04
CA GLN A 445 -28.98 -9.91 3.71
C GLN A 445 -30.12 -9.30 2.89
N PRO A 446 -30.25 -9.60 1.59
CA PRO A 446 -31.45 -9.21 0.88
C PRO A 446 -32.60 -9.99 1.49
N LYS A 447 -33.55 -9.29 2.13
CA LYS A 447 -34.91 -9.85 2.27
C LYS A 447 -35.32 -10.32 0.89
N ARG A 448 -35.57 -11.62 0.73
CA ARG A 448 -36.16 -12.23 -0.47
C ARG A 448 -37.32 -11.34 -0.93
N LYS A 449 -37.10 -10.57 -1.98
CA LYS A 449 -38.19 -10.06 -2.80
C LYS A 449 -38.29 -10.99 -3.98
N ASP A 450 -39.25 -11.90 -3.90
CA ASP A 450 -39.81 -12.57 -5.06
C ASP A 450 -40.39 -11.47 -5.97
N SER A 451 -39.69 -11.14 -7.04
CA SER A 451 -40.29 -10.55 -8.23
C SER A 451 -39.36 -10.79 -9.40
N HIS A 452 -39.85 -11.51 -10.39
CA HIS A 452 -39.37 -11.45 -11.77
C HIS A 452 -39.61 -10.03 -12.31
N ASP A 453 -38.79 -9.07 -11.91
CA ASP A 453 -38.63 -7.84 -12.68
C ASP A 453 -37.28 -7.93 -13.39
N ARG A 454 -37.35 -7.89 -14.72
CA ARG A 454 -36.20 -7.69 -15.59
C ARG A 454 -35.57 -6.36 -15.20
N LEU A 455 -34.55 -6.42 -14.36
CA LEU A 455 -33.66 -5.31 -14.03
C LEU A 455 -32.98 -4.83 -15.32
N THR A 456 -33.60 -3.87 -16.00
CA THR A 456 -32.85 -2.89 -16.78
C THR A 456 -31.81 -2.29 -15.84
N GLU A 457 -30.53 -2.55 -16.13
CA GLU A 457 -29.41 -1.97 -15.42
C GLU A 457 -29.58 -0.45 -15.39
N PRO A 458 -29.55 0.20 -14.21
CA PRO A 458 -29.56 1.66 -14.17
C PRO A 458 -28.30 2.15 -14.87
N THR A 459 -28.45 2.86 -15.99
CA THR A 459 -27.38 3.62 -16.64
C THR A 459 -26.76 4.57 -15.61
N GLU A 460 -25.56 4.24 -15.13
CA GLU A 460 -24.84 4.99 -14.10
C GLU A 460 -24.26 6.28 -14.70
N ASN A 461 -24.90 7.42 -14.43
CA ASN A 461 -24.28 8.73 -14.62
C ASN A 461 -23.32 9.00 -13.44
N ASN A 462 -22.09 8.50 -13.54
CA ASN A 462 -21.03 8.93 -12.62
C ASN A 462 -20.74 10.42 -12.84
N PRO A 463 -20.55 11.22 -11.78
CA PRO A 463 -20.11 12.61 -11.93
C PRO A 463 -18.84 12.71 -12.76
N THR A 464 -18.88 13.55 -13.79
CA THR A 464 -17.75 13.85 -14.67
C THR A 464 -17.61 15.35 -14.81
N VAL A 465 -16.37 15.85 -14.64
CA VAL A 465 -16.03 17.26 -14.74
C VAL A 465 -14.87 17.42 -15.70
N HIS A 466 -15.00 18.37 -16.64
CA HIS A 466 -13.92 18.77 -17.52
C HIS A 466 -13.30 20.08 -17.04
N MET A 467 -11.97 20.13 -16.94
CA MET A 467 -11.22 21.25 -16.41
C MET A 467 -10.26 21.77 -17.48
N ALA A 468 -10.43 23.03 -17.88
CA ALA A 468 -9.56 23.67 -18.87
C ALA A 468 -8.38 24.43 -18.23
N GLY A 469 -8.48 24.84 -16.96
CA GLY A 469 -7.44 25.60 -16.25
C GLY A 469 -6.72 24.77 -15.19
N MET A 470 -5.42 24.99 -15.01
CA MET A 470 -4.61 24.25 -14.03
C MET A 470 -5.03 24.49 -12.58
N LEU A 471 -5.65 25.64 -12.27
CA LEU A 471 -6.19 25.91 -10.93
C LEU A 471 -7.16 24.80 -10.50
N ASP A 472 -8.12 24.45 -11.36
CA ASP A 472 -9.11 23.42 -11.05
C ASP A 472 -8.52 22.01 -11.18
N VAL A 473 -7.57 21.80 -12.10
CA VAL A 473 -6.82 20.54 -12.17
C VAL A 473 -6.05 20.27 -10.87
N ILE A 474 -5.38 21.26 -10.29
CA ILE A 474 -4.65 21.10 -9.03
C ILE A 474 -5.63 20.84 -7.88
N LYS A 475 -6.77 21.55 -7.84
CA LYS A 475 -7.85 21.26 -6.86
C LYS A 475 -8.33 19.82 -6.94
N ALA A 476 -8.42 19.24 -8.14
CA ALA A 476 -8.79 17.85 -8.32
C ALA A 476 -7.65 16.88 -7.96
N LEU A 477 -6.43 17.19 -8.40
CA LEU A 477 -5.29 16.27 -8.39
C LEU A 477 -4.70 16.07 -6.99
N VAL A 478 -4.47 17.13 -6.20
CA VAL A 478 -3.86 17.00 -4.87
C VAL A 478 -4.65 16.08 -3.93
N PRO A 479 -5.97 16.24 -3.72
CA PRO A 479 -6.72 15.30 -2.89
C PRO A 479 -6.81 13.90 -3.51
N TYR A 480 -6.77 13.79 -4.84
CA TYR A 480 -6.68 12.50 -5.52
C TYR A 480 -5.36 11.78 -5.19
N LEU A 481 -4.22 12.49 -5.13
CA LEU A 481 -2.92 11.92 -4.75
C LEU A 481 -2.87 11.49 -3.28
N MET A 482 -3.67 12.10 -2.40
CA MET A 482 -3.82 11.61 -1.02
C MET A 482 -4.69 10.35 -0.93
N TYR A 483 -5.58 10.14 -1.91
CA TYR A 483 -6.39 8.92 -2.03
C TYR A 483 -5.63 7.79 -2.72
N CYS A 484 -4.78 8.09 -3.70
CA CYS A 484 -4.02 7.16 -4.52
C CYS A 484 -2.61 6.91 -3.96
N GLY A 485 -1.99 5.78 -4.30
CA GLY A 485 -0.57 5.56 -4.01
C GLY A 485 -0.25 5.20 -2.57
N SER A 486 0.96 5.55 -2.13
CA SER A 486 1.50 5.21 -0.80
C SER A 486 1.02 6.11 0.34
N PHE A 487 0.34 7.22 0.05
CA PHE A 487 -0.08 8.19 1.07
C PHE A 487 -0.91 7.56 2.21
N PRO A 488 -1.96 6.74 1.94
CA PRO A 488 -2.73 6.11 3.01
C PRO A 488 -1.91 5.12 3.86
N THR A 489 -0.86 4.53 3.28
CA THR A 489 0.09 3.66 4.02
C THR A 489 0.98 4.45 4.95
N HIS A 490 1.54 5.58 4.49
CA HIS A 490 2.30 6.48 5.37
C HIS A 490 1.45 6.97 6.54
N LEU A 491 0.18 7.29 6.30
CA LEU A 491 -0.74 7.63 7.39
C LEU A 491 -0.97 6.45 8.35
N SER A 492 -1.20 5.23 7.85
CA SER A 492 -1.34 4.06 8.72
C SER A 492 -0.12 3.88 9.62
N MET A 493 1.09 3.95 9.06
CA MET A 493 2.33 3.86 9.84
C MET A 493 2.46 4.99 10.86
N PHE A 494 2.15 6.24 10.46
CA PHE A 494 2.20 7.39 11.35
C PHE A 494 1.24 7.24 12.53
N THR A 495 0.00 6.78 12.29
CA THR A 495 -0.98 6.58 13.35
C THR A 495 -0.53 5.53 14.37
N GLN A 496 0.14 4.47 13.92
CA GLN A 496 0.70 3.44 14.81
C GLN A 496 1.83 4.01 15.67
N LEU A 497 2.72 4.80 15.06
CA LEU A 497 3.82 5.46 15.77
C LEU A 497 3.30 6.47 16.80
N ALA A 498 2.29 7.27 16.45
CA ALA A 498 1.70 8.25 17.36
C ALA A 498 1.02 7.60 18.57
N VAL A 499 0.34 6.47 18.39
CA VAL A 499 -0.22 5.70 19.51
C VAL A 499 0.89 5.19 20.42
N LEU A 500 1.98 4.68 19.85
CA LEU A 500 3.12 4.14 20.60
C LEU A 500 3.81 5.18 21.49
N ILE A 501 3.97 6.41 21.00
CA ILE A 501 4.67 7.48 21.75
C ILE A 501 3.74 8.33 22.62
N SER A 502 2.41 8.17 22.47
CA SER A 502 1.43 8.95 23.24
C SER A 502 1.43 8.57 24.73
N ASP A 503 1.25 9.56 25.59
CA ASP A 503 1.07 9.32 27.02
C ASP A 503 -0.26 8.59 27.28
N PRO A 504 -0.29 7.50 28.07
CA PRO A 504 -1.53 6.80 28.41
C PRO A 504 -2.62 7.69 29.02
N THR A 505 -2.23 8.79 29.68
CA THR A 505 -3.16 9.79 30.25
C THR A 505 -3.80 10.70 29.20
N ASN A 506 -3.23 10.78 27.99
CA ASN A 506 -3.73 11.56 26.86
C ASN A 506 -3.75 10.69 25.58
N PRO A 507 -4.61 9.66 25.54
CA PRO A 507 -4.57 8.64 24.51
C PRO A 507 -4.97 9.20 23.14
N VAL A 508 -4.27 8.74 22.11
CA VAL A 508 -4.67 8.96 20.71
C VAL A 508 -5.60 7.81 20.29
N ARG A 509 -6.74 8.14 19.68
CA ARG A 509 -7.74 7.14 19.27
C ARG A 509 -8.12 7.31 17.80
N TYR A 510 -8.45 6.20 17.16
CA TYR A 510 -8.93 6.18 15.78
C TYR A 510 -10.42 6.53 15.73
N TYR A 511 -10.82 7.34 14.76
CA TYR A 511 -12.24 7.48 14.44
C TYR A 511 -12.74 6.27 13.67
N LYS A 512 -13.98 5.84 13.92
CA LYS A 512 -14.66 4.82 13.13
C LYS A 512 -14.97 5.40 11.76
N GLN A 513 -14.35 4.81 10.74
CA GLN A 513 -14.51 5.22 9.36
C GLN A 513 -15.68 4.52 8.70
N LYS A 514 -16.42 5.26 7.87
CA LYS A 514 -17.48 4.68 7.05
C LYS A 514 -16.85 3.95 5.87
N SER A 515 -17.28 2.71 5.66
CA SER A 515 -16.77 1.89 4.57
C SER A 515 -17.47 2.22 3.26
N PHE A 516 -16.69 2.50 2.22
CA PHE A 516 -17.18 2.74 0.87
C PHE A 516 -16.44 1.86 -0.15
N LEU A 517 -17.14 1.60 -1.25
CA LEU A 517 -16.55 1.22 -2.53
C LEU A 517 -16.42 2.49 -3.36
N THR A 518 -15.22 2.72 -3.88
CA THR A 518 -14.87 3.99 -4.53
C THR A 518 -14.13 3.76 -5.83
N GLY A 519 -14.23 4.74 -6.71
CA GLY A 519 -13.45 4.77 -7.93
C GLY A 519 -13.27 6.21 -8.36
N ALA A 520 -12.04 6.59 -8.69
CA ALA A 520 -11.71 7.88 -9.30
C ALA A 520 -10.78 7.69 -10.50
N ARG A 521 -10.95 8.51 -11.53
CA ARG A 521 -10.12 8.55 -12.73
C ARG A 521 -9.84 10.00 -13.09
N ILE A 522 -8.57 10.31 -13.35
CA ILE A 522 -8.14 11.57 -13.94
C ILE A 522 -7.36 11.25 -15.22
N HIS A 523 -7.75 11.85 -16.34
CA HIS A 523 -7.02 11.72 -17.60
C HIS A 523 -7.08 13.01 -18.41
N THR A 524 -6.07 13.22 -19.25
CA THR A 524 -5.98 14.38 -20.12
C THR A 524 -6.56 14.10 -21.51
N SER A 525 -6.98 15.15 -22.22
CA SER A 525 -7.41 15.03 -23.62
C SER A 525 -6.28 14.56 -24.55
N ALA A 526 -5.02 14.85 -24.22
CA ALA A 526 -3.86 14.36 -24.96
C ALA A 526 -3.67 12.84 -24.79
N TYR A 527 -3.91 12.30 -23.59
CA TYR A 527 -3.96 10.85 -23.37
C TYR A 527 -5.05 10.18 -24.20
N GLU A 528 -6.27 10.75 -24.22
CA GLU A 528 -7.38 10.20 -25.00
C GLU A 528 -7.07 10.14 -26.50
N ARG A 529 -6.47 11.20 -27.05
CA ARG A 529 -6.04 11.26 -28.46
C ARG A 529 -4.98 10.23 -28.80
N ASN A 530 -4.09 9.92 -27.85
CA ASN A 530 -2.99 8.98 -28.02
C ASN A 530 -3.38 7.52 -27.70
N LYS A 531 -4.60 7.26 -27.23
CA LYS A 531 -5.06 5.92 -26.86
C LYS A 531 -5.17 5.03 -28.10
N ASN A 532 -4.28 4.04 -28.22
CA ASN A 532 -4.36 3.05 -29.29
C ASN A 532 -5.48 2.03 -29.01
N PRO A 533 -6.51 1.89 -29.87
CA PRO A 533 -7.62 0.97 -29.64
C PRO A 533 -7.19 -0.51 -29.60
N LYS A 534 -6.06 -0.86 -30.21
CA LYS A 534 -5.57 -2.24 -30.24
C LYS A 534 -4.86 -2.65 -28.95
N SER A 535 -4.32 -1.72 -28.16
CA SER A 535 -3.66 -2.04 -26.89
C SER A 535 -4.63 -2.40 -25.76
N SER A 536 -5.88 -1.94 -25.83
CA SER A 536 -6.90 -2.19 -24.80
C SER A 536 -7.43 -3.63 -24.77
N LEU A 537 -7.15 -4.44 -25.80
CA LEU A 537 -7.58 -5.84 -25.87
C LEU A 537 -6.74 -6.77 -24.98
N LEU A 538 -5.50 -6.40 -24.67
CA LEU A 538 -4.55 -7.23 -23.91
C LEU A 538 -4.26 -6.71 -22.50
N SER A 539 -4.40 -5.40 -22.28
CA SER A 539 -4.20 -4.74 -21.00
C SER A 539 -5.23 -3.64 -20.80
N GLN A 540 -5.79 -3.56 -19.61
CA GLN A 540 -6.78 -2.55 -19.24
C GLN A 540 -6.17 -1.53 -18.29
N THR A 541 -6.72 -0.31 -18.25
CA THR A 541 -6.41 0.60 -17.14
C THR A 541 -7.11 0.09 -15.89
N VAL A 542 -6.62 0.48 -14.71
CA VAL A 542 -7.21 0.08 -13.43
C VAL A 542 -8.71 0.38 -13.40
N TYR A 543 -9.12 1.56 -13.89
CA TYR A 543 -10.53 1.98 -13.95
C TYR A 543 -11.43 1.22 -14.94
N ASP A 544 -10.83 0.54 -15.92
CA ASP A 544 -11.53 -0.20 -16.97
C ASP A 544 -11.64 -1.70 -16.63
N THR A 545 -11.08 -2.14 -15.50
CA THR A 545 -11.12 -3.54 -15.04
C THR A 545 -12.50 -3.99 -14.58
N GLU A 546 -12.72 -5.31 -14.57
CA GLU A 546 -13.94 -5.92 -14.02
C GLU A 546 -14.11 -5.62 -12.52
N MET A 547 -13.01 -5.58 -11.76
CA MET A 547 -13.00 -5.15 -10.35
C MET A 547 -13.52 -3.72 -10.19
N ALA A 548 -13.07 -2.80 -11.05
CA ALA A 548 -13.58 -1.42 -11.06
C ALA A 548 -15.06 -1.38 -11.39
N ARG A 549 -15.51 -2.18 -12.38
CA ARG A 549 -16.92 -2.27 -12.77
C ARG A 549 -17.78 -2.73 -11.59
N LEU A 550 -17.36 -3.78 -10.87
CA LEU A 550 -18.08 -4.30 -9.70
C LEU A 550 -18.09 -3.30 -8.53
N ALA A 551 -16.97 -2.62 -8.28
CA ALA A 551 -16.87 -1.57 -7.26
C ALA A 551 -17.84 -0.41 -7.52
N ARG A 552 -17.91 0.06 -8.77
CA ARG A 552 -18.85 1.12 -9.20
C ARG A 552 -20.30 0.70 -9.04
N GLN A 553 -20.62 -0.55 -9.40
CA GLN A 553 -21.96 -1.11 -9.25
C GLN A 553 -22.32 -1.44 -7.78
N GLY A 554 -21.36 -1.35 -6.86
CA GLY A 554 -21.54 -1.75 -5.46
C GLY A 554 -21.89 -3.23 -5.29
N LYS A 555 -21.52 -4.09 -6.24
CA LYS A 555 -21.86 -5.52 -6.22
C LYS A 555 -20.79 -6.29 -5.43
N PRO A 556 -21.15 -6.91 -4.30
CA PRO A 556 -20.21 -7.73 -3.54
C PRO A 556 -19.88 -9.03 -4.29
N ASN A 557 -18.69 -9.58 -4.04
CA ASN A 557 -18.33 -10.91 -4.57
C ASN A 557 -19.02 -12.01 -3.72
N ARG A 558 -20.34 -12.16 -3.95
CA ARG A 558 -21.24 -13.04 -3.18
C ARG A 558 -20.84 -14.51 -3.25
N GLN A 559 -20.41 -14.96 -4.44
CA GLN A 559 -20.03 -16.35 -4.65
C GLN A 559 -18.83 -16.73 -3.76
N LEU A 560 -17.79 -15.89 -3.70
CA LEU A 560 -16.65 -16.14 -2.84
C LEU A 560 -17.05 -16.13 -1.35
N LYS A 561 -17.93 -15.21 -0.94
CA LYS A 561 -18.40 -15.11 0.44
C LYS A 561 -19.16 -16.36 0.90
N GLU A 562 -20.12 -16.84 0.11
CA GLU A 562 -20.91 -18.02 0.44
C GLU A 562 -20.06 -19.30 0.51
N GLU A 563 -19.12 -19.46 -0.42
CA GLU A 563 -18.21 -20.60 -0.44
C GLU A 563 -17.16 -20.53 0.69
N LEU A 564 -16.71 -19.33 1.07
CA LEU A 564 -15.84 -19.12 2.23
C LEU A 564 -16.52 -19.54 3.54
N GLU A 565 -17.78 -19.18 3.75
CA GLU A 565 -18.55 -19.60 4.94
C GLU A 565 -18.69 -21.13 5.04
N LYS A 566 -18.70 -21.84 3.90
CA LYS A 566 -18.63 -23.30 3.88
C LYS A 566 -17.23 -23.80 4.23
N ALA A 567 -16.20 -23.19 3.65
CA ALA A 567 -14.80 -23.55 3.87
C ALA A 567 -14.34 -23.36 5.32
N GLU A 568 -14.89 -22.37 6.04
CA GLU A 568 -14.61 -22.11 7.46
C GLU A 568 -14.95 -23.29 8.39
N LYS A 569 -15.86 -24.17 7.96
CA LYS A 569 -16.25 -25.35 8.74
C LYS A 569 -15.26 -26.51 8.61
N TRP A 570 -14.29 -26.40 7.69
CA TRP A 570 -13.36 -27.47 7.39
C TRP A 570 -12.13 -27.42 8.30
N THR A 571 -11.53 -28.58 8.53
CA THR A 571 -10.25 -28.66 9.25
C THR A 571 -9.14 -28.82 8.23
N ILE A 572 -8.25 -27.83 8.17
CA ILE A 572 -7.14 -27.81 7.23
C ILE A 572 -5.89 -28.30 7.97
N ASP A 573 -5.37 -29.45 7.54
CA ASP A 573 -4.13 -30.06 8.04
C ASP A 573 -2.94 -29.66 7.14
N GLU A 574 -1.72 -30.06 7.50
CA GLU A 574 -0.50 -29.75 6.73
C GLU A 574 -0.55 -30.32 5.29
N LYS A 575 -1.23 -31.46 5.09
CA LYS A 575 -1.21 -32.21 3.82
C LYS A 575 -2.59 -32.44 3.20
N ALA A 576 -3.67 -32.12 3.91
CA ALA A 576 -5.02 -32.49 3.51
C ALA A 576 -6.08 -31.54 4.06
N ILE A 577 -7.23 -31.50 3.40
CA ILE A 577 -8.43 -30.78 3.85
C ILE A 577 -9.44 -31.82 4.33
N ILE A 578 -9.87 -31.72 5.59
CA ILE A 578 -10.79 -32.66 6.23
C ILE A 578 -12.18 -32.04 6.29
N ILE A 579 -13.14 -32.71 5.65
CA ILE A 579 -14.51 -32.25 5.46
C ILE A 579 -15.45 -33.17 6.24
N GLN A 580 -16.36 -32.59 7.02
CA GLN A 580 -17.40 -33.35 7.72
C GLN A 580 -18.54 -33.67 6.75
N HIS A 581 -18.76 -34.95 6.49
CA HIS A 581 -19.81 -35.43 5.59
C HIS A 581 -20.50 -36.67 6.20
N THR A 582 -21.02 -36.49 7.41
CA THR A 582 -21.61 -37.56 8.26
C THR A 582 -22.71 -38.34 7.56
N TRP A 583 -23.55 -37.66 6.77
CA TRP A 583 -24.66 -38.28 6.04
C TRP A 583 -24.21 -39.39 5.07
N TYR A 584 -23.13 -39.15 4.32
CA TYR A 584 -22.62 -40.12 3.35
C TYR A 584 -22.04 -41.37 4.03
N SER A 585 -21.26 -41.16 5.09
CA SER A 585 -20.74 -42.26 5.90
C SER A 585 -21.88 -43.06 6.57
N MET A 586 -22.85 -42.38 7.17
CA MET A 586 -23.98 -43.04 7.84
C MET A 586 -24.89 -43.80 6.87
N ILE A 587 -25.15 -43.29 5.67
CA ILE A 587 -25.90 -44.03 4.64
C ILE A 587 -25.13 -45.26 4.20
N SER A 588 -23.85 -45.12 3.85
CA SER A 588 -23.06 -46.26 3.39
C SER A 588 -22.95 -47.34 4.46
N LEU A 589 -22.71 -46.97 5.72
CA LEU A 589 -22.75 -47.89 6.86
C LEU A 589 -24.13 -48.50 7.08
N GLY A 590 -25.20 -47.70 6.96
CA GLY A 590 -26.57 -48.15 7.12
C GLY A 590 -26.99 -49.17 6.05
N VAL A 591 -26.64 -48.93 4.78
CA VAL A 591 -26.89 -49.87 3.67
C VAL A 591 -26.17 -51.20 3.91
N CYS A 592 -24.91 -51.14 4.32
CA CYS A 592 -24.13 -52.35 4.60
C CYS A 592 -24.64 -53.07 5.87
N ALA A 593 -25.05 -52.33 6.90
CA ALA A 593 -25.67 -52.91 8.09
C ALA A 593 -27.01 -53.59 7.78
N LEU A 594 -27.84 -52.99 6.90
CA LEU A 594 -29.10 -53.60 6.44
C LEU A 594 -28.86 -54.88 5.64
N LEU A 595 -27.85 -54.90 4.76
CA LEU A 595 -27.49 -56.10 4.00
C LEU A 595 -26.98 -57.22 4.91
N ILE A 596 -26.14 -56.89 5.89
CA ILE A 596 -25.62 -57.86 6.86
C ILE A 596 -26.75 -58.37 7.77
N ALA A 597 -27.57 -57.48 8.33
CA ALA A 597 -28.69 -57.84 9.18
C ALA A 597 -29.74 -58.66 8.42
N GLY A 598 -30.03 -58.30 7.16
CA GLY A 598 -30.90 -59.06 6.27
C GLY A 598 -30.35 -60.45 5.97
N GLY A 599 -29.04 -60.56 5.69
CA GLY A 599 -28.36 -61.84 5.52
C GLY A 599 -28.45 -62.73 6.76
N VAL A 600 -28.22 -62.17 7.95
CA VAL A 600 -28.35 -62.90 9.23
C VAL A 600 -29.81 -63.29 9.51
N ALA A 601 -30.77 -62.42 9.22
CA ALA A 601 -32.18 -62.71 9.40
C ALA A 601 -32.65 -63.89 8.52
N LEU A 602 -32.10 -64.04 7.31
CA LEU A 602 -32.40 -65.18 6.42
C LEU A 602 -31.93 -66.53 6.99
N ILE A 603 -30.92 -66.56 7.87
CA ILE A 603 -30.53 -67.79 8.59
C ILE A 603 -31.54 -68.12 9.70
N ALA A 604 -32.22 -67.12 10.26
CA ALA A 604 -33.16 -67.29 11.35
C ALA A 604 -34.59 -67.65 10.91
N VAL A 605 -34.89 -67.64 9.61
CA VAL A 605 -36.19 -68.04 9.06
C VAL A 605 -36.17 -69.54 8.77
N GLU A 606 -36.90 -70.32 9.57
CA GLU A 606 -36.96 -71.80 9.45
C GLU A 606 -37.74 -72.29 8.20
N ASP A 607 -38.64 -71.48 7.64
CA ASP A 607 -39.52 -71.85 6.51
C ASP A 607 -39.06 -71.24 5.17
N MET A 608 -37.85 -71.57 4.70
CA MET A 608 -37.41 -71.16 3.35
C MET A 608 -37.63 -72.24 2.28
N ALA A 609 -37.96 -71.79 1.06
CA ALA A 609 -38.33 -72.64 -0.08
C ALA A 609 -37.29 -73.75 -0.39
N GLU A 610 -37.78 -74.96 -0.70
CA GLU A 610 -36.97 -76.13 -1.05
C GLU A 610 -35.94 -75.81 -2.14
N GLY A 611 -34.65 -75.98 -1.82
CA GLY A 611 -33.53 -75.88 -2.78
C GLY A 611 -32.59 -74.68 -2.63
N VAL A 612 -32.84 -73.78 -1.67
CA VAL A 612 -31.97 -72.62 -1.41
C VAL A 612 -31.19 -72.80 -0.11
N ASP A 613 -29.86 -72.76 -0.17
CA ASP A 613 -28.99 -72.81 1.00
C ASP A 613 -28.86 -71.43 1.67
N PRO A 614 -29.40 -71.24 2.90
CA PRO A 614 -29.34 -69.96 3.63
C PRO A 614 -27.91 -69.45 3.86
N SER A 615 -26.94 -70.36 3.97
CA SER A 615 -25.55 -70.03 4.24
C SER A 615 -24.88 -69.34 3.03
N ASN A 616 -25.20 -69.80 1.82
CA ASN A 616 -24.70 -69.22 0.58
C ASN A 616 -25.30 -67.83 0.30
N LEU A 617 -26.59 -67.63 0.58
CA LEU A 617 -27.21 -66.30 0.48
C LEU A 617 -26.62 -65.31 1.48
N THR A 618 -26.30 -65.78 2.70
CA THR A 618 -25.62 -64.95 3.69
C THR A 618 -24.22 -64.58 3.23
N ALA A 619 -23.44 -65.54 2.73
CA ALA A 619 -22.12 -65.27 2.18
C ALA A 619 -22.17 -64.25 1.03
N LEU A 620 -23.17 -64.36 0.14
CA LEU A 620 -23.44 -63.39 -0.92
C LEU A 620 -23.79 -62.00 -0.37
N ALA A 621 -24.63 -61.90 0.67
CA ALA A 621 -25.00 -60.63 1.29
C ALA A 621 -23.78 -59.94 1.94
N TRP A 622 -22.91 -60.70 2.61
CA TRP A 622 -21.66 -60.21 3.18
C TRP A 622 -20.67 -59.76 2.09
N ALA A 623 -20.53 -60.54 1.01
CA ALA A 623 -19.70 -60.18 -0.13
C ALA A 623 -20.21 -58.90 -0.83
N ALA A 624 -21.53 -58.78 -1.01
CA ALA A 624 -22.16 -57.58 -1.56
C ALA A 624 -21.95 -56.36 -0.66
N ALA A 625 -22.12 -56.50 0.66
CA ALA A 625 -21.85 -55.43 1.61
C ALA A 625 -20.37 -54.98 1.56
N GLY A 626 -19.43 -55.93 1.48
CA GLY A 626 -18.00 -55.64 1.33
C GLY A 626 -17.68 -54.91 0.02
N PHE A 627 -18.26 -55.35 -1.10
CA PHE A 627 -18.10 -54.69 -2.39
C PHE A 627 -18.67 -53.26 -2.40
N ILE A 628 -19.87 -53.08 -1.85
CA ILE A 628 -20.52 -51.78 -1.74
C ILE A 628 -19.70 -50.82 -0.87
N MET A 629 -19.12 -51.31 0.24
CA MET A 629 -18.22 -50.50 1.08
C MET A 629 -16.97 -50.04 0.31
N ILE A 630 -16.34 -50.93 -0.45
CA ILE A 630 -15.15 -50.59 -1.27
C ILE A 630 -15.54 -49.59 -2.37
N PHE A 631 -16.69 -49.79 -3.01
CA PHE A 631 -17.21 -48.87 -4.03
C PHE A 631 -17.47 -47.47 -3.45
N PHE A 632 -18.17 -47.37 -2.32
CA PHE A 632 -18.41 -46.07 -1.67
C PHE A 632 -17.12 -45.41 -1.18
N LYS A 633 -16.14 -46.19 -0.72
CA LYS A 633 -14.83 -45.69 -0.33
C LYS A 633 -14.05 -45.10 -1.51
N SER A 634 -14.07 -45.77 -2.66
CA SER A 634 -13.28 -45.41 -3.85
C SER A 634 -13.93 -44.34 -4.75
N ARG A 635 -15.21 -44.04 -4.56
CA ARG A 635 -15.96 -43.13 -5.45
C ARG A 635 -15.55 -41.66 -5.38
N ARG A 636 -15.12 -41.17 -4.21
CA ARG A 636 -14.92 -39.72 -3.95
C ARG A 636 -13.46 -39.34 -3.67
N VAL A 637 -12.66 -40.25 -3.12
CA VAL A 637 -11.28 -39.96 -2.70
C VAL A 637 -10.41 -41.18 -3.00
N GLN A 638 -9.16 -40.93 -3.39
CA GLN A 638 -8.20 -41.99 -3.70
C GLN A 638 -7.80 -42.79 -2.46
N ASP A 639 -7.49 -42.10 -1.35
CA ASP A 639 -7.11 -42.69 -0.06
C ASP A 639 -7.97 -42.17 1.10
N TRP A 640 -8.89 -43.01 1.60
CA TRP A 640 -9.74 -42.65 2.76
C TRP A 640 -9.43 -43.51 4.00
N PRO A 641 -8.90 -42.93 5.09
CA PRO A 641 -8.65 -43.66 6.33
C PRO A 641 -9.94 -44.15 7.02
N TRP A 642 -9.97 -45.42 7.43
CA TRP A 642 -11.13 -46.04 8.09
C TRP A 642 -11.56 -45.32 9.38
N ARG A 643 -10.60 -44.85 10.18
CA ARG A 643 -10.87 -44.10 11.42
C ARG A 643 -11.67 -42.83 11.14
N ASP A 644 -11.37 -42.13 10.05
CA ASP A 644 -12.02 -40.88 9.70
C ASP A 644 -13.35 -41.14 8.99
N PHE A 645 -13.42 -42.17 8.15
CA PHE A 645 -14.67 -42.69 7.59
C PHE A 645 -15.74 -42.95 8.67
N LEU A 646 -15.38 -43.72 9.72
CA LEU A 646 -16.31 -44.06 10.81
C LEU A 646 -16.74 -42.83 11.64
N ARG A 647 -15.94 -41.76 11.63
CA ARG A 647 -16.27 -40.48 12.28
C ARG A 647 -17.02 -39.52 11.35
N GLY A 648 -17.36 -39.94 10.13
CA GLY A 648 -18.03 -39.11 9.13
C GLY A 648 -17.14 -38.00 8.57
N ARG A 649 -15.81 -38.19 8.55
CA ARG A 649 -14.82 -37.23 8.06
C ARG A 649 -14.17 -37.75 6.79
N ILE A 650 -14.19 -36.95 5.73
CA ILE A 650 -13.55 -37.25 4.45
C ILE A 650 -12.26 -36.45 4.37
N VAL A 651 -11.14 -37.13 4.11
CA VAL A 651 -9.80 -36.51 4.01
C VAL A 651 -9.48 -36.33 2.52
N CYS A 652 -9.42 -35.09 2.05
CA CYS A 652 -9.12 -34.77 0.66
C CYS A 652 -7.66 -34.31 0.53
N ARG A 653 -6.94 -34.83 -0.47
CA ARG A 653 -5.54 -34.56 -0.78
C ARG A 653 -5.33 -33.82 -2.10
N SER A 654 -6.39 -33.55 -2.87
CA SER A 654 -6.35 -32.71 -4.07
C SER A 654 -7.55 -31.77 -4.17
N ILE A 655 -7.47 -30.77 -5.06
CA ILE A 655 -8.59 -29.86 -5.37
C ILE A 655 -9.76 -30.65 -5.97
N THR A 656 -9.49 -31.56 -6.90
CA THR A 656 -10.52 -32.40 -7.54
C THR A 656 -11.26 -33.30 -6.53
N GLU A 657 -10.59 -33.80 -5.50
CA GLU A 657 -11.24 -34.58 -4.44
C GLU A 657 -12.20 -33.70 -3.62
N VAL A 658 -11.80 -32.47 -3.29
CA VAL A 658 -12.67 -31.52 -2.56
C VAL A 658 -13.90 -31.15 -3.39
N GLU A 659 -13.73 -30.84 -4.68
CA GLU A 659 -14.84 -30.60 -5.61
C GLU A 659 -15.77 -31.81 -5.65
N SER A 660 -15.21 -33.02 -5.78
CA SER A 660 -16.01 -34.24 -5.85
C SER A 660 -16.86 -34.45 -4.60
N VAL A 661 -16.39 -34.04 -3.41
CA VAL A 661 -17.08 -34.23 -2.12
C VAL A 661 -18.10 -33.11 -1.86
N THR A 662 -17.74 -31.87 -2.17
CA THR A 662 -18.51 -30.68 -1.76
C THR A 662 -19.34 -30.06 -2.87
N GLY A 663 -18.97 -30.30 -4.13
CA GLY A 663 -19.49 -29.57 -5.29
C GLY A 663 -19.03 -28.12 -5.38
N MET A 664 -18.05 -27.69 -4.57
CA MET A 664 -17.47 -26.35 -4.64
C MET A 664 -16.67 -26.19 -5.94
N ASP A 665 -16.82 -25.04 -6.60
CA ASP A 665 -16.03 -24.69 -7.78
C ASP A 665 -14.52 -24.72 -7.46
N PRO A 666 -13.72 -25.54 -8.17
CA PRO A 666 -12.26 -25.60 -7.99
C PRO A 666 -11.58 -24.25 -7.99
N GLN A 667 -12.04 -23.32 -8.83
CA GLN A 667 -11.43 -22.00 -8.99
C GLN A 667 -11.67 -21.13 -7.74
N VAL A 668 -12.89 -21.16 -7.20
CA VAL A 668 -13.21 -20.45 -5.94
C VAL A 668 -12.43 -21.04 -4.78
N LEU A 669 -12.30 -22.37 -4.71
CA LEU A 669 -11.49 -23.03 -3.69
C LEU A 669 -10.02 -22.58 -3.75
N ILE A 670 -9.40 -22.58 -4.94
CA ILE A 670 -8.01 -22.13 -5.09
C ILE A 670 -7.84 -20.67 -4.67
N ALA A 671 -8.78 -19.78 -5.01
CA ALA A 671 -8.76 -18.38 -4.56
C ALA A 671 -8.81 -18.26 -3.03
N ILE A 672 -9.65 -19.04 -2.36
CA ILE A 672 -9.73 -19.10 -0.89
C ILE A 672 -8.39 -19.58 -0.30
N LEU A 673 -7.80 -20.64 -0.85
CA LEU A 673 -6.52 -21.18 -0.38
C LEU A 673 -5.37 -20.18 -0.56
N LEU A 674 -5.31 -19.47 -1.69
CA LEU A 674 -4.30 -18.43 -1.93
C LEU A 674 -4.41 -17.27 -0.92
N ARG A 675 -5.63 -16.85 -0.57
CA ARG A 675 -5.83 -15.81 0.45
C ARG A 675 -5.49 -16.26 1.86
N LEU A 676 -5.78 -17.52 2.19
CA LEU A 676 -5.54 -18.11 3.51
C LEU A 676 -4.10 -18.62 3.70
N GLU A 677 -3.29 -18.63 2.65
CA GLU A 677 -1.93 -19.19 2.61
C GLU A 677 -1.07 -18.78 3.81
N THR A 678 -1.08 -17.50 4.18
CA THR A 678 -0.28 -16.97 5.30
C THR A 678 -0.76 -17.45 6.67
N ARG A 679 -2.02 -17.89 6.76
CA ARG A 679 -2.70 -18.33 7.99
C ARG A 679 -2.81 -19.84 8.11
N MET A 680 -2.60 -20.58 7.02
CA MET A 680 -2.78 -22.03 6.99
C MET A 680 -1.44 -22.77 6.90
N PHE A 681 -1.33 -23.92 7.56
CA PHE A 681 -0.11 -24.76 7.53
C PHE A 681 -0.04 -25.69 6.31
N LEU A 682 -1.00 -25.60 5.40
CA LEU A 682 -1.10 -26.45 4.22
C LEU A 682 0.13 -26.28 3.32
N LYS A 683 0.82 -27.38 3.04
CA LYS A 683 1.90 -27.46 2.05
C LYS A 683 1.32 -27.98 0.75
N THR A 684 1.68 -27.37 -0.36
CA THR A 684 1.11 -27.66 -1.67
C THR A 684 2.08 -28.46 -2.55
N ARG A 685 1.53 -29.25 -3.48
CA ARG A 685 2.26 -29.97 -4.53
C ARG A 685 1.50 -29.94 -5.85
N GLY A 686 2.08 -30.49 -6.89
CA GLY A 686 1.44 -30.61 -8.21
C GLY A 686 1.90 -29.53 -9.19
N PRO A 687 1.43 -29.60 -10.44
CA PRO A 687 1.96 -28.80 -11.55
C PRO A 687 1.54 -27.32 -11.49
N PHE A 688 0.49 -26.97 -10.75
CA PHE A 688 -0.06 -25.60 -10.72
C PHE A 688 0.09 -24.94 -9.34
N ASN A 689 1.08 -25.34 -8.54
CA ASN A 689 1.28 -24.80 -7.19
C ASN A 689 2.20 -23.57 -7.14
N THR A 690 2.51 -22.95 -8.28
CA THR A 690 3.61 -21.99 -8.39
C THR A 690 3.45 -20.76 -7.49
N LEU A 691 2.24 -20.21 -7.43
CA LEU A 691 1.89 -19.03 -6.62
C LEU A 691 1.84 -19.28 -5.10
N PHE A 692 1.94 -20.55 -4.67
CA PHE A 692 2.02 -20.91 -3.26
C PHE A 692 3.49 -20.95 -2.81
N SER A 693 3.78 -20.27 -1.72
CA SER A 693 5.11 -20.18 -1.09
C SER A 693 5.47 -21.48 -0.36
N ARG A 694 4.49 -22.18 0.23
CA ARG A 694 4.68 -23.43 1.00
C ARG A 694 4.51 -24.65 0.11
N LYS A 695 5.64 -25.25 -0.31
CA LYS A 695 5.67 -26.43 -1.20
C LYS A 695 6.29 -27.64 -0.51
N ALA A 696 5.78 -28.84 -0.78
CA ALA A 696 6.37 -30.11 -0.35
C ALA A 696 6.01 -31.25 -1.30
N GLU A 697 6.87 -32.28 -1.38
CA GLU A 697 6.62 -33.45 -2.24
C GLU A 697 5.37 -34.24 -1.80
N ASP A 698 5.16 -34.36 -0.48
CA ASP A 698 4.00 -35.02 0.14
C ASP A 698 3.00 -33.98 0.69
N GLY A 699 2.61 -33.02 -0.16
CA GLY A 699 1.63 -31.97 0.14
C GLY A 699 0.25 -32.21 -0.49
N PHE A 700 -0.65 -31.23 -0.29
CA PHE A 700 -1.95 -31.15 -0.94
C PHE A 700 -1.79 -30.77 -2.42
N SER A 701 -2.41 -31.53 -3.32
CA SER A 701 -2.22 -31.41 -4.76
C SER A 701 -3.09 -30.31 -5.37
N ILE A 702 -2.44 -29.32 -6.00
CA ILE A 702 -3.08 -28.34 -6.89
C ILE A 702 -2.99 -28.89 -8.31
N ASP A 703 -4.03 -29.64 -8.68
CA ASP A 703 -4.13 -30.41 -9.94
C ASP A 703 -5.00 -29.73 -11.01
N VAL A 704 -5.50 -28.53 -10.72
CA VAL A 704 -6.31 -27.70 -11.63
C VAL A 704 -5.55 -26.40 -11.93
N PRO A 705 -5.46 -25.95 -13.20
CA PRO A 705 -4.79 -24.71 -13.55
C PRO A 705 -5.51 -23.48 -12.98
N LEU A 706 -4.74 -22.42 -12.71
CA LEU A 706 -5.27 -21.19 -12.15
C LEU A 706 -5.77 -20.28 -13.27
N LEU A 707 -7.02 -19.83 -13.19
CA LEU A 707 -7.54 -18.80 -14.10
C LEU A 707 -7.13 -17.39 -13.68
N THR A 708 -7.07 -16.45 -14.63
CA THR A 708 -6.81 -15.02 -14.33
C THR A 708 -7.76 -14.46 -13.26
N SER A 709 -9.05 -14.79 -13.30
CA SER A 709 -10.02 -14.39 -12.27
C SER A 709 -9.68 -14.96 -10.90
N THR A 710 -9.27 -16.24 -10.85
CA THR A 710 -8.90 -16.95 -9.63
C THR A 710 -7.65 -16.39 -8.99
N VAL A 711 -6.67 -15.98 -9.80
CA VAL A 711 -5.45 -15.35 -9.29
C VAL A 711 -5.76 -13.98 -8.68
N ILE A 712 -6.60 -13.18 -9.35
CA ILE A 712 -7.10 -11.89 -8.85
C ILE A 712 -7.89 -12.07 -7.54
N ASP A 713 -8.84 -13.01 -7.54
CA ASP A 713 -9.62 -13.35 -6.36
C ASP A 713 -8.74 -13.93 -5.26
N GLY A 714 -7.63 -14.60 -5.59
CA GLY A 714 -6.62 -15.09 -4.65
C GLY A 714 -5.72 -13.99 -4.04
N GLY A 715 -5.82 -12.75 -4.52
CA GLY A 715 -5.05 -11.62 -4.03
C GLY A 715 -3.75 -11.34 -4.78
N TYR A 716 -3.61 -11.78 -6.03
CA TYR A 716 -2.52 -11.40 -6.92
C TYR A 716 -3.06 -10.77 -8.20
N ILE A 717 -2.48 -9.64 -8.61
CA ILE A 717 -2.89 -8.93 -9.81
C ILE A 717 -1.70 -8.92 -10.78
N PHE A 718 -1.86 -9.53 -11.96
CA PHE A 718 -0.80 -9.47 -12.97
C PHE A 718 -0.81 -8.14 -13.69
N VAL A 719 0.34 -7.48 -13.71
CA VAL A 719 0.59 -6.25 -14.44
C VAL A 719 1.43 -6.57 -15.68
N ARG A 720 0.98 -6.08 -16.83
CA ARG A 720 1.70 -6.23 -18.09
C ARG A 720 2.79 -5.17 -18.18
N VAL A 721 4.01 -5.60 -18.48
CA VAL A 721 5.19 -4.75 -18.63
C VAL A 721 5.91 -5.03 -19.94
N ASP A 722 6.67 -4.07 -20.45
CA ASP A 722 7.59 -4.28 -21.57
C ASP A 722 9.00 -4.54 -21.01
N SER A 723 9.59 -5.66 -21.43
CA SER A 723 10.95 -6.09 -21.06
C SER A 723 11.84 -6.22 -22.29
N MET A 724 13.14 -6.41 -22.08
CA MET A 724 14.09 -6.71 -23.17
C MET A 724 13.79 -8.03 -23.88
N SER A 725 13.17 -8.99 -23.18
CA SER A 725 12.80 -10.30 -23.72
C SER A 725 11.46 -10.30 -24.46
N GLY A 726 10.72 -9.18 -24.43
CA GLY A 726 9.36 -9.09 -24.95
C GLY A 726 8.35 -8.63 -23.90
N PRO A 727 7.04 -8.64 -24.23
CA PRO A 727 5.98 -8.32 -23.27
C PRO A 727 5.96 -9.37 -22.15
N ALA A 728 6.00 -8.92 -20.90
CA ALA A 728 6.10 -9.79 -19.72
C ALA A 728 4.95 -9.50 -18.73
N LEU A 729 4.76 -10.38 -17.75
CA LEU A 729 3.86 -10.17 -16.62
C LEU A 729 4.64 -10.13 -15.32
N VAL A 730 4.23 -9.23 -14.43
CA VAL A 730 4.75 -9.12 -13.06
C VAL A 730 3.56 -9.18 -12.11
N ALA A 731 3.63 -10.06 -11.10
CA ALA A 731 2.59 -10.15 -10.08
C ALA A 731 2.72 -9.01 -9.06
N LEU A 732 1.59 -8.38 -8.77
CA LEU A 732 1.39 -7.43 -7.69
C LEU A 732 0.62 -8.13 -6.56
N GLY A 733 1.15 -8.11 -5.33
CA GLY A 733 0.46 -8.63 -4.16
C GLY A 733 -0.64 -7.68 -3.69
N ALA A 734 -1.87 -8.16 -3.65
CA ALA A 734 -3.05 -7.44 -3.19
C ALA A 734 -3.76 -8.18 -2.04
N LYS A 735 -2.98 -8.87 -1.20
CA LYS A 735 -3.46 -9.70 -0.09
C LYS A 735 -4.07 -8.81 1.02
N SER A 736 -5.09 -9.31 1.73
CA SER A 736 -5.86 -8.58 2.76
C SER A 736 -5.07 -8.07 3.99
N TYR A 737 -3.78 -8.35 4.06
CA TYR A 737 -2.85 -7.93 5.13
C TYR A 737 -1.54 -7.37 4.58
N GLY A 738 -1.43 -7.25 3.25
CA GLY A 738 -0.24 -6.67 2.62
C GLY A 738 -0.23 -5.16 2.80
N HIS A 739 0.96 -4.63 3.11
CA HIS A 739 1.25 -3.22 2.93
C HIS A 739 1.13 -2.83 1.45
N TYR A 740 1.16 -1.53 1.16
CA TYR A 740 1.15 -1.05 -0.22
C TYR A 740 2.35 -1.60 -0.99
N GLU A 741 2.08 -2.41 -2.00
CA GLU A 741 3.06 -2.81 -3.00
C GLU A 741 2.80 -2.01 -4.28
N SER A 742 3.88 -1.65 -4.98
CA SER A 742 3.80 -0.99 -6.27
C SER A 742 4.84 -1.55 -7.24
N ILE A 743 4.45 -1.65 -8.50
CA ILE A 743 5.30 -1.96 -9.64
C ILE A 743 5.64 -0.62 -10.29
N SER A 744 6.88 -0.18 -10.10
CA SER A 744 7.39 1.07 -10.67
C SER A 744 7.42 1.01 -12.19
N PRO A 745 7.41 2.17 -12.88
CA PRO A 745 7.40 2.23 -14.35
C PRO A 745 8.59 1.50 -14.98
N LYS A 746 9.74 1.54 -14.30
CA LYS A 746 10.97 0.80 -14.60
C LYS A 746 11.39 0.02 -13.36
N GLY A 747 11.89 -1.20 -13.51
CA GLY A 747 12.26 -2.01 -12.35
C GLY A 747 12.92 -3.34 -12.69
N THR A 748 13.34 -4.05 -11.63
CA THR A 748 13.94 -5.38 -11.68
C THR A 748 13.33 -6.26 -10.61
N SER A 749 13.06 -7.54 -10.93
CA SER A 749 12.63 -8.53 -9.93
C SER A 749 13.80 -9.11 -9.12
N SER A 750 15.06 -8.79 -9.45
CA SER A 750 16.23 -9.36 -8.74
C SER A 750 16.28 -9.08 -7.23
N ASN A 751 15.63 -8.00 -6.78
CA ASN A 751 15.68 -7.55 -5.40
C ASN A 751 14.44 -7.96 -4.58
N LYS A 752 13.43 -8.57 -5.21
CA LYS A 752 12.16 -8.96 -4.57
C LYS A 752 11.74 -10.33 -5.11
N GLN A 753 11.37 -11.28 -4.25
CA GLN A 753 10.79 -12.55 -4.69
C GLN A 753 9.42 -12.31 -5.34
N MET A 754 9.40 -11.86 -6.60
CA MET A 754 8.20 -11.56 -7.37
C MET A 754 7.91 -12.68 -8.35
N PHE A 755 6.63 -13.02 -8.49
CA PHE A 755 6.18 -13.95 -9.52
C PHE A 755 6.11 -13.22 -10.87
N THR A 756 6.72 -13.80 -11.90
CA THR A 756 6.83 -13.18 -13.23
C THR A 756 6.54 -14.19 -14.34
N CYS A 757 6.09 -13.70 -15.49
CA CYS A 757 6.08 -14.44 -16.75
C CYS A 757 6.99 -13.69 -17.73
N ARG A 758 8.03 -14.34 -18.26
CA ARG A 758 9.08 -13.68 -19.06
C ARG A 758 8.63 -13.19 -20.42
N ASP A 759 7.80 -13.96 -21.10
CA ASP A 759 7.25 -13.59 -22.40
C ASP A 759 5.82 -14.10 -22.54
N VAL A 760 4.88 -13.17 -22.69
CA VAL A 760 3.47 -13.42 -22.96
C VAL A 760 3.26 -13.97 -24.38
N SER A 761 4.23 -13.80 -25.27
CA SER A 761 4.16 -14.30 -26.64
C SER A 761 4.42 -15.81 -26.71
N ASP A 762 5.17 -16.37 -25.74
CA ASP A 762 5.53 -17.78 -25.65
C ASP A 762 4.59 -18.54 -24.70
N SER A 763 3.29 -18.46 -24.95
CA SER A 763 2.28 -19.14 -24.14
C SER A 763 2.03 -20.56 -24.61
N GLY A 764 1.97 -21.51 -23.66
CA GLY A 764 1.43 -22.84 -23.90
C GLY A 764 -0.08 -22.80 -24.18
N ARG A 765 -0.69 -23.97 -24.39
CA ARG A 765 -2.16 -24.11 -24.52
C ARG A 765 -2.68 -25.14 -23.53
N TYR A 766 -3.79 -24.80 -22.87
CA TYR A 766 -4.51 -25.71 -21.98
C TYR A 766 -5.97 -25.81 -22.43
N LEU A 767 -6.51 -27.03 -22.43
CA LEU A 767 -7.90 -27.28 -22.84
C LEU A 767 -8.78 -27.37 -21.59
N LEU A 768 -9.59 -26.34 -21.35
CA LEU A 768 -10.50 -26.28 -20.21
C LEU A 768 -11.94 -26.29 -20.73
N ASN A 769 -12.71 -27.32 -20.39
CA ASN A 769 -14.12 -27.46 -20.79
C ASN A 769 -14.38 -27.32 -22.31
N GLY A 770 -13.43 -27.78 -23.14
CA GLY A 770 -13.52 -27.69 -24.61
C GLY A 770 -13.02 -26.38 -25.22
N GLU A 771 -12.66 -25.39 -24.41
CA GLU A 771 -12.04 -24.13 -24.84
C GLU A 771 -10.50 -24.23 -24.70
N SER A 772 -9.77 -23.81 -25.73
CA SER A 772 -8.30 -23.74 -25.68
C SER A 772 -7.88 -22.36 -25.18
N LEU A 773 -7.33 -22.31 -23.97
CA LEU A 773 -6.82 -21.10 -23.33
C LEU A 773 -5.29 -21.07 -23.36
N ALA A 774 -4.71 -19.86 -23.35
CA ALA A 774 -3.28 -19.67 -23.18
C ALA A 774 -2.85 -20.11 -21.77
N LEU A 775 -1.74 -20.85 -21.67
CA LEU A 775 -1.11 -21.25 -20.42
C LEU A 775 0.21 -20.51 -20.27
N TYR A 776 0.28 -19.61 -19.28
CA TYR A 776 1.47 -18.81 -19.03
C TYR A 776 2.29 -19.42 -17.89
N PRO A 777 3.59 -19.69 -18.10
CA PRO A 777 4.43 -20.20 -17.05
C PRO A 777 4.81 -19.11 -16.07
N ILE A 778 4.54 -19.33 -14.79
CA ILE A 778 4.96 -18.40 -13.74
C ILE A 778 6.31 -18.86 -13.18
N VAL A 779 7.21 -17.91 -13.04
CA VAL A 779 8.56 -18.15 -12.55
C VAL A 779 8.98 -17.09 -11.55
N THR A 780 9.76 -17.49 -10.56
CA THR A 780 10.50 -16.59 -9.66
C THR A 780 11.89 -16.39 -10.23
N ASN A 781 11.98 -15.54 -11.26
CA ASN A 781 13.22 -15.29 -12.00
C ASN A 781 13.50 -13.80 -12.14
N ASP A 782 14.76 -13.46 -12.41
CA ASP A 782 15.17 -12.10 -12.73
C ASP A 782 14.56 -11.65 -14.07
N LEU A 783 13.84 -10.53 -14.01
CA LEU A 783 13.19 -9.82 -15.10
C LEU A 783 13.42 -8.33 -14.89
N GLN A 784 13.90 -7.65 -15.92
CA GLN A 784 14.01 -6.21 -15.96
C GLN A 784 13.00 -5.64 -16.95
N TRP A 785 12.26 -4.62 -16.54
CA TRP A 785 11.29 -3.93 -17.39
C TRP A 785 11.56 -2.43 -17.42
N TYR A 786 11.19 -1.81 -18.54
CA TYR A 786 11.39 -0.38 -18.78
C TYR A 786 10.06 0.37 -18.95
N ARG A 787 8.93 -0.33 -18.96
CA ARG A 787 7.60 0.29 -19.08
C ARG A 787 6.48 -0.57 -18.51
N VAL A 788 5.55 0.05 -17.79
CA VAL A 788 4.28 -0.56 -17.37
C VAL A 788 3.17 -0.20 -18.39
N ARG A 789 2.36 -1.20 -18.78
CA ARG A 789 1.26 -1.02 -19.77
C ARG A 789 -0.11 -0.93 -19.12
N GLY A 790 -0.39 -1.80 -18.15
CA GLY A 790 -1.70 -1.87 -17.51
C GLY A 790 -1.93 -3.21 -16.80
N VAL A 791 -3.14 -3.38 -16.27
CA VAL A 791 -3.56 -4.63 -15.64
C VAL A 791 -3.85 -5.68 -16.71
N PHE A 792 -3.34 -6.89 -16.52
CA PHE A 792 -3.61 -8.02 -17.40
C PHE A 792 -5.02 -8.54 -17.15
N ALA A 793 -5.89 -8.41 -18.16
CA ALA A 793 -7.31 -8.75 -18.06
C ALA A 793 -7.73 -9.89 -19.01
N THR A 794 -6.77 -10.48 -19.72
CA THR A 794 -7.07 -11.56 -20.66
C THR A 794 -7.39 -12.83 -19.89
N ARG A 795 -8.47 -13.53 -20.25
CA ARG A 795 -8.81 -14.83 -19.69
C ARG A 795 -7.77 -15.86 -20.13
N ALA A 796 -7.00 -16.37 -19.17
CA ALA A 796 -5.92 -17.32 -19.40
C ALA A 796 -5.73 -18.25 -18.19
N CYS A 797 -4.92 -19.28 -18.40
CA CYS A 797 -4.46 -20.20 -17.37
C CYS A 797 -3.01 -19.88 -16.98
N PHE A 798 -2.64 -20.21 -15.74
CA PHE A 798 -1.29 -20.08 -15.22
C PHE A 798 -0.81 -21.42 -14.66
N ASP A 799 0.48 -21.70 -14.88
CA ASP A 799 1.21 -22.81 -14.23
C ASP A 799 2.12 -22.37 -13.08
#